data_AF-A0A843IUH7-F1
#
_entry.id   AF-A0A843IUH7-F1
#
_cell.length_a   1.000
_cell.length_b   1.000
_cell.length_c   1.000
_cell.angle_alpha   90.00
_cell.angle_beta   90.00
_cell.angle_gamma   90.00
#
_symmetry.space_group_name_H-M   'P 1'
#
loop_
_entity.id
_entity.type
_entity.pdbx_description
1 polymer ?
#
loop_
_entity_poly.entity_id
_entity_poly.type
_entity_poly.pdbx_seq_one_letter_code
_entity_poly.pdbx_strand_id
1 'polypeptide(L)'
;MGAESFKELGVDPFKEYKPSELDALVEAKRQELVRSASKAQTVLQKKAVDEALKALPSRRKDLDDPECRAKAKEEVLSIITGSIQPYLFHRLDGSDVFFEEKSDEILDLVKKKGWNNVGAAALENLKGIKGVSKGDFKDVRSDTAFRTLGMLGTDDLVTWTNKAIGYLYVEGGSEAPPAKVSDTTSFETFRTTINTIASRAQKQQKNPHYKEAEKYSAVLKKLTPMFADEKSYRAFRTAAVMYSVETELQSSVSVMGYQDIIALVNSRIAGRGIDVEDALRELERFCLSKGIMADFSKISKEYAVCGFCGCRFQADSETNFCPYCNKPVAINCPRCGVRNPSFSVHCKGCGIDFSIISNMPFAEKGLREDLDHGNLRSVKAALAKLEGYEEFADKNLLRDAKEFVKHTESLFSELDSMEGSKRYCAAVSRCDSYIRMYPGLTEVRDRRERYSAIVKDVDRRFAAVPKGSERMYIDLVAMCSDHPGLLSYFRSNRPAPPSRADVSKSDDGNVLISMGSPPPEDTSYLIVRKKGSSPLDESDGDLVAETRDKEIVDRGISYGTEYRYAVFSKRWGVVSSSAALSGPISVFAEVMDVSASPAEEGIRLDFKVPRGCSRVLVFRGEGSDPAAAGVPYADVGTLSYFVDKEAADGEVTYHYKVAAEYSEGRATPYRTSGSAVRCRPRPPPKPVSDLTVTYGGGRFIAKFTSSEDAELFISDPSRDLGMSSCMSSDLGRSAKRLGGVIKNHAGAYTFSLPPGTVGYVYAVITSGGTSVIGNGVFVSTLADVTNVRTTMDGDSCILTFQWPAGCDRIKAAMRSDRFPNGASDFEIEALILPDKYARDGNARIKLPFPRTYVKLYCLYGAKGSSQGVGLSLSSKGDVPVIRYSFSNSLLGRKCTCKITVSGDVKEIPAMILRGDDRSMPLKSTLGKTLEEIPAQQMKGYNLAVTVRSPAKHMKLFFVDPEDNNKYRLLHPLRRHSSPDLPT
;
A
#
# COMPACT_ATOMS: atom_id res chain seq x y z
N MET A 1 -23.85 45.59 -2.00
CA MET A 1 -24.82 46.25 -1.09
C MET A 1 -26.25 46.03 -1.54
N GLY A 2 -26.62 46.32 -2.80
CA GLY A 2 -28.02 46.22 -3.26
C GLY A 2 -28.75 44.89 -3.07
N ALA A 3 -28.13 43.74 -3.37
CA ALA A 3 -28.81 42.44 -3.28
C ALA A 3 -29.03 41.94 -1.83
N GLU A 4 -28.18 42.36 -0.90
CA GLU A 4 -28.27 42.00 0.52
C GLU A 4 -29.53 42.60 1.17
N SER A 5 -29.92 43.80 0.73
CA SER A 5 -31.15 44.49 1.15
C SER A 5 -32.41 43.69 0.81
N PHE A 6 -32.44 43.00 -0.34
CA PHE A 6 -33.54 42.12 -0.72
C PHE A 6 -33.58 40.84 0.15
N LYS A 7 -32.42 40.25 0.47
CA LYS A 7 -32.32 39.07 1.35
C LYS A 7 -32.77 39.36 2.77
N GLU A 8 -32.22 40.43 3.37
CA GLU A 8 -32.51 40.82 4.75
C GLU A 8 -34.00 41.07 4.98
N LEU A 9 -34.67 41.69 4.00
CA LEU A 9 -36.09 42.04 4.04
C LEU A 9 -37.01 40.96 3.44
N GLY A 10 -36.45 39.88 2.88
CA GLY A 10 -37.21 38.79 2.28
C GLY A 10 -38.02 39.20 1.04
N VAL A 11 -37.50 40.09 0.21
CA VAL A 11 -38.19 40.58 -0.99
C VAL A 11 -37.77 39.74 -2.20
N ASP A 12 -38.76 39.23 -2.95
CA ASP A 12 -38.50 38.52 -4.22
C ASP A 12 -38.20 39.55 -5.33
N PRO A 13 -36.98 39.59 -5.91
CA PRO A 13 -36.65 40.56 -6.94
C PRO A 13 -37.39 40.34 -8.27
N PHE A 14 -38.05 39.20 -8.48
CA PHE A 14 -38.85 38.89 -9.67
C PHE A 14 -40.33 39.27 -9.53
N LYS A 15 -40.78 39.61 -8.31
CA LYS A 15 -42.15 40.06 -8.05
C LYS A 15 -42.22 41.58 -7.96
N GLU A 16 -43.31 42.16 -8.45
CA GLU A 16 -43.63 43.56 -8.21
C GLU A 16 -44.38 43.74 -6.89
N TYR A 17 -43.96 44.73 -6.10
CA TYR A 17 -44.54 45.08 -4.82
C TYR A 17 -45.02 46.54 -4.86
N LYS A 18 -46.15 46.81 -4.22
CA LYS A 18 -46.60 48.18 -3.96
C LYS A 18 -45.72 48.82 -2.87
N PRO A 19 -45.51 50.16 -2.88
CA PRO A 19 -44.72 50.83 -1.85
C PRO A 19 -45.17 50.49 -0.41
N SER A 20 -46.48 50.43 -0.19
CA SER A 20 -47.07 50.06 1.11
C SER A 20 -46.73 48.64 1.58
N GLU A 21 -46.50 47.70 0.65
CA GLU A 21 -46.12 46.32 0.97
C GLU A 21 -44.65 46.24 1.38
N LEU A 22 -43.78 47.00 0.71
CA LEU A 22 -42.37 47.09 1.08
C LEU A 22 -42.18 47.77 2.44
N ASP A 23 -42.95 48.82 2.72
CA ASP A 23 -42.93 49.51 4.02
C ASP A 23 -43.39 48.58 5.15
N ALA A 24 -44.42 47.75 4.90
CA ALA A 24 -44.88 46.75 5.86
C ALA A 24 -43.81 45.68 6.15
N LEU A 25 -43.06 45.23 5.15
CA LEU A 25 -41.96 44.27 5.33
C LEU A 25 -40.80 44.86 6.15
N VAL A 26 -40.46 46.13 5.94
CA VAL A 26 -39.45 46.84 6.73
C VAL A 26 -39.90 46.99 8.18
N GLU A 27 -41.16 47.35 8.43
CA GLU A 27 -41.70 47.45 9.79
C GLU A 27 -41.77 46.08 10.47
N ALA A 28 -42.13 45.01 9.76
CA ALA A 28 -42.08 43.65 10.27
C ALA A 28 -40.65 43.25 10.69
N LYS A 29 -39.64 43.58 9.86
CA LYS A 29 -38.22 43.31 10.17
C LYS A 29 -37.73 44.12 11.36
N ARG A 30 -38.17 45.38 11.47
CA ARG A 30 -37.88 46.24 12.62
C ARG A 30 -38.40 45.62 13.92
N GLN A 31 -39.64 45.13 13.92
CA GLN A 31 -40.22 44.46 15.10
C GLN A 31 -39.49 43.17 15.48
N GLU A 32 -39.02 42.39 14.49
CA GLU A 32 -38.20 41.19 14.71
C GLU A 32 -36.87 41.54 15.37
N LEU A 33 -36.18 42.58 14.89
CA LEU A 33 -34.91 43.04 15.46
C LEU A 33 -35.10 43.58 16.88
N VAL A 34 -36.17 44.34 17.16
CA VAL A 34 -36.49 44.81 18.52
C VAL A 34 -36.74 43.63 19.47
N ARG A 35 -37.44 42.58 19.03
CA ARG A 35 -37.63 41.34 19.82
C ARG A 35 -36.32 40.57 20.02
N SER A 36 -35.38 40.67 19.09
CA SER A 36 -34.06 40.04 19.20
C SER A 36 -33.15 40.82 20.16
N ALA A 37 -33.26 42.15 20.18
CA ALA A 37 -32.56 43.01 21.13
C ALA A 37 -32.88 42.65 22.60
N SER A 38 -34.15 42.34 22.89
CA SER A 38 -34.58 41.96 24.24
C SER A 38 -34.09 40.58 24.70
N LYS A 39 -33.63 39.73 23.78
CA LYS A 39 -33.08 38.39 24.06
C LYS A 39 -31.55 38.32 24.01
N ALA A 40 -30.87 39.39 23.61
CA ALA A 40 -29.42 39.43 23.47
C ALA A 40 -28.71 39.43 24.84
N GLN A 41 -27.87 38.42 25.10
CA GLN A 41 -27.16 38.24 26.38
C GLN A 41 -25.75 38.84 26.38
N THR A 42 -25.17 39.10 25.21
CA THR A 42 -23.79 39.61 25.07
C THR A 42 -23.75 41.03 24.47
N VAL A 43 -22.68 41.77 24.78
CA VAL A 43 -22.45 43.13 24.26
C VAL A 43 -22.32 43.12 22.72
N LEU A 44 -21.69 42.09 22.15
CA LEU A 44 -21.57 41.89 20.71
C LEU A 44 -22.94 41.69 20.03
N GLN A 45 -23.83 40.91 20.64
CA GLN A 45 -25.19 40.68 20.09
C GLN A 45 -26.02 41.97 20.10
N LYS A 46 -25.95 42.77 21.18
CA LYS A 46 -26.69 44.05 21.26
C LYS A 46 -26.21 45.05 20.21
N LYS A 47 -24.88 45.18 20.04
CA LYS A 47 -24.28 46.06 19.04
C LYS A 47 -24.69 45.69 17.61
N ALA A 48 -24.73 44.40 17.28
CA ALA A 48 -25.16 43.92 15.97
C ALA A 48 -26.64 44.25 15.67
N VAL A 49 -27.53 44.14 16.67
CA VAL A 49 -28.96 44.47 16.50
C VAL A 49 -29.16 45.97 16.30
N ASP A 50 -28.43 46.82 17.03
CA ASP A 50 -28.49 48.28 16.86
C ASP A 50 -27.98 48.74 15.48
N GLU A 51 -26.91 48.13 14.98
CA GLU A 51 -26.39 48.40 13.63
C GLU A 51 -27.40 47.98 12.55
N ALA A 52 -28.06 46.83 12.70
CA ALA A 52 -29.10 46.38 11.78
C ALA A 52 -30.34 47.31 11.77
N LEU A 53 -30.78 47.79 12.93
CA LEU A 53 -31.89 48.76 13.03
C LEU A 53 -31.57 50.08 12.35
N LYS A 54 -30.33 50.58 12.47
CA LYS A 54 -29.88 51.81 11.81
C LYS A 54 -29.79 51.66 10.28
N ALA A 55 -29.55 50.45 9.79
CA ALA A 55 -29.45 50.19 8.35
C ALA A 55 -30.80 50.13 7.62
N LEU A 56 -31.93 49.80 8.30
CA LEU A 56 -33.23 49.57 7.67
C LEU A 56 -33.71 50.66 6.69
N PRO A 57 -33.57 51.98 6.97
CA PRO A 57 -33.99 53.02 6.02
C PRO A 57 -33.20 52.98 4.71
N SER A 58 -31.89 52.69 4.80
CA SER A 58 -31.04 52.51 3.61
C SER A 58 -31.44 51.26 2.82
N ARG A 59 -31.72 50.16 3.52
CA ARG A 59 -32.20 48.90 2.91
C ARG A 59 -33.51 49.10 2.15
N ARG A 60 -34.45 49.87 2.70
CA ARG A 60 -35.72 50.21 2.03
C ARG A 60 -35.52 51.00 0.73
N LYS A 61 -34.57 51.95 0.73
CA LYS A 61 -34.22 52.77 -0.43
C LYS A 61 -33.61 51.92 -1.55
N ASP A 62 -32.79 50.93 -1.19
CA ASP A 62 -32.20 50.00 -2.17
C ASP A 62 -33.25 49.17 -2.92
N LEU A 63 -34.44 48.93 -2.32
CA LEU A 63 -35.51 48.15 -2.97
C LEU A 63 -36.19 48.90 -4.13
N ASP A 64 -36.15 50.23 -4.12
CA ASP A 64 -36.69 51.11 -5.18
C ASP A 64 -35.66 51.40 -6.28
N ASP A 65 -34.37 51.11 -6.04
CA ASP A 65 -33.30 51.32 -7.01
C ASP A 65 -33.29 50.20 -8.08
N PRO A 66 -33.52 50.53 -9.37
CA PRO A 66 -33.48 49.56 -10.46
C PRO A 66 -32.15 48.83 -10.60
N GLU A 67 -31.02 49.47 -10.30
CA GLU A 67 -29.70 48.86 -10.40
C GLU A 67 -29.49 47.83 -9.28
N CYS A 68 -29.98 48.12 -8.08
CA CYS A 68 -29.98 47.17 -6.96
C CYS A 68 -30.89 45.97 -7.23
N ARG A 69 -32.07 46.18 -7.81
CA ARG A 69 -32.97 45.10 -8.23
C ARG A 69 -32.37 44.24 -9.34
N ALA A 70 -31.67 44.84 -10.31
CA ALA A 70 -30.98 44.10 -11.38
C ALA A 70 -29.87 43.20 -10.81
N LYS A 71 -29.05 43.71 -9.88
CA LYS A 71 -28.02 42.93 -9.17
C LYS A 71 -28.63 41.79 -8.36
N ALA A 72 -29.76 42.03 -7.68
CA ALA A 72 -30.49 41.00 -6.95
C ALA A 72 -31.00 39.88 -7.89
N LYS A 73 -31.59 40.25 -9.04
CA LYS A 73 -32.00 39.26 -10.07
C LYS A 73 -30.82 38.46 -10.58
N GLU A 74 -29.70 39.10 -10.90
CA GLU A 74 -28.49 38.43 -11.39
C GLU A 74 -27.93 37.45 -10.37
N GLU A 75 -27.90 37.82 -9.08
CA GLU A 75 -27.46 36.94 -8.01
C GLU A 75 -28.38 35.71 -7.87
N VAL A 76 -29.69 35.90 -7.84
CA VAL A 76 -30.66 34.79 -7.78
C VAL A 76 -30.54 33.89 -9.00
N LEU A 77 -30.47 34.45 -10.22
CA LEU A 77 -30.30 33.66 -11.44
C LEU A 77 -28.97 32.90 -11.44
N SER A 78 -27.89 33.47 -10.91
CA SER A 78 -26.60 32.79 -10.77
C SER A 78 -26.69 31.58 -9.81
N ILE A 79 -27.39 31.75 -8.68
CA ILE A 79 -27.63 30.66 -7.72
C ILE A 79 -28.50 29.58 -8.36
N ILE A 80 -29.61 29.95 -9.01
CA ILE A 80 -30.49 28.99 -9.69
C ILE A 80 -29.73 28.27 -10.80
N THR A 81 -28.98 28.98 -11.64
CA THR A 81 -28.17 28.41 -12.73
C THR A 81 -27.13 27.43 -12.20
N GLY A 82 -26.59 27.64 -11.00
CA GLY A 82 -25.70 26.67 -10.35
C GLY A 82 -26.41 25.49 -9.70
N SER A 83 -27.55 25.74 -9.09
CA SER A 83 -28.38 24.72 -8.44
C SER A 83 -29.07 23.80 -9.45
N ILE A 84 -29.31 24.26 -10.68
CA ILE A 84 -29.96 23.48 -11.73
C ILE A 84 -29.00 22.57 -12.48
N GLN A 85 -27.68 22.83 -12.46
CA GLN A 85 -26.67 22.03 -13.18
C GLN A 85 -26.76 20.51 -12.93
N PRO A 86 -26.99 20.00 -11.70
CA PRO A 86 -27.15 18.57 -11.46
C PRO A 86 -28.38 17.96 -12.14
N TYR A 87 -29.35 18.80 -12.50
CA TYR A 87 -30.68 18.43 -13.00
C TYR A 87 -30.86 18.78 -14.48
N LEU A 88 -29.80 19.22 -15.17
CA LEU A 88 -29.84 19.48 -16.61
C LEU A 88 -29.80 18.18 -17.41
N PHE A 89 -30.73 18.08 -18.35
CA PHE A 89 -30.76 17.12 -19.42
C PHE A 89 -30.22 17.79 -20.69
N HIS A 90 -29.11 17.27 -21.20
CA HIS A 90 -28.43 17.81 -22.37
C HIS A 90 -28.91 17.08 -23.64
N ARG A 91 -29.48 17.81 -24.59
CA ARG A 91 -30.13 17.25 -25.79
C ARG A 91 -29.17 17.11 -26.98
N LEU A 92 -29.51 16.27 -27.96
CA LEU A 92 -28.71 16.09 -29.19
C LEU A 92 -28.55 17.38 -30.00
N ASP A 93 -29.55 18.26 -29.94
CA ASP A 93 -29.56 19.56 -30.62
C ASP A 93 -28.71 20.64 -29.90
N GLY A 94 -28.11 20.29 -28.76
CA GLY A 94 -27.29 21.19 -27.95
C GLY A 94 -28.06 22.11 -27.01
N SER A 95 -29.39 21.95 -26.90
CA SER A 95 -30.19 22.66 -25.90
C SER A 95 -30.22 21.93 -24.55
N ASP A 96 -30.33 22.71 -23.47
CA ASP A 96 -30.41 22.21 -22.10
C ASP A 96 -31.83 22.39 -21.57
N VAL A 97 -32.38 21.34 -20.95
CA VAL A 97 -33.68 21.37 -20.29
C VAL A 97 -33.56 20.80 -18.88
N PHE A 98 -34.53 21.08 -18.00
CA PHE A 98 -34.60 20.45 -16.68
C PHE A 98 -36.01 19.91 -16.43
N PHE A 99 -36.11 18.89 -15.60
CA PHE A 99 -37.38 18.32 -15.19
C PHE A 99 -38.09 19.25 -14.19
N GLU A 100 -39.30 19.71 -14.52
CA GLU A 100 -40.06 20.66 -13.68
C GLU A 100 -40.35 20.11 -12.28
N GLU A 101 -40.38 18.79 -12.11
CA GLU A 101 -40.53 18.12 -10.81
C GLU A 101 -39.38 18.41 -9.86
N LYS A 102 -38.25 18.97 -10.34
CA LYS A 102 -37.09 19.38 -9.54
C LYS A 102 -37.13 20.84 -9.09
N SER A 103 -38.16 21.60 -9.49
CA SER A 103 -38.28 23.03 -9.20
C SER A 103 -38.25 23.34 -7.70
N ASP A 104 -38.96 22.56 -6.87
CA ASP A 104 -38.98 22.76 -5.42
C ASP A 104 -37.61 22.53 -4.76
N GLU A 105 -36.87 21.52 -5.25
CA GLU A 105 -35.53 21.16 -4.77
C GLU A 105 -34.50 22.25 -5.13
N ILE A 106 -34.64 22.84 -6.33
CA ILE A 106 -33.83 23.98 -6.78
C ILE A 106 -34.15 25.23 -5.95
N LEU A 107 -35.43 25.50 -5.69
CA LEU A 107 -35.86 26.65 -4.89
C LEU A 107 -35.46 26.51 -3.41
N ASP A 108 -35.42 25.30 -2.85
CA ASP A 108 -34.91 25.06 -1.49
C ASP A 108 -33.41 25.42 -1.34
N LEU A 109 -32.60 25.16 -2.37
CA LEU A 109 -31.20 25.58 -2.39
C LEU A 109 -31.05 27.11 -2.44
N VAL A 110 -31.94 27.80 -3.15
CA VAL A 110 -32.01 29.27 -3.16
C VAL A 110 -32.32 29.80 -1.75
N LYS A 111 -33.28 29.17 -1.05
CA LYS A 111 -33.60 29.48 0.36
C LYS A 111 -32.39 29.30 1.28
N LYS A 112 -31.68 28.17 1.17
CA LYS A 112 -30.45 27.89 1.94
C LYS A 112 -29.34 28.94 1.73
N LYS A 113 -29.37 29.69 0.62
CA LYS A 113 -28.44 30.80 0.32
C LYS A 113 -28.94 32.17 0.80
N GLY A 114 -30.01 32.19 1.61
CA GLY A 114 -30.58 33.38 2.22
C GLY A 114 -31.71 34.03 1.43
N TRP A 115 -32.17 33.42 0.34
CA TRP A 115 -33.27 33.92 -0.49
C TRP A 115 -34.57 33.17 -0.18
N ASN A 116 -35.21 33.52 0.94
CA ASN A 116 -36.29 32.72 1.51
C ASN A 116 -37.62 32.73 0.71
N ASN A 117 -37.86 33.80 -0.06
CA ASN A 117 -39.17 34.11 -0.65
C ASN A 117 -39.19 34.11 -2.18
N VAL A 118 -38.12 33.62 -2.82
CA VAL A 118 -38.05 33.50 -4.29
C VAL A 118 -38.96 32.38 -4.78
N GLY A 119 -39.87 32.70 -5.72
CA GLY A 119 -40.83 31.74 -6.30
C GLY A 119 -40.46 31.19 -7.67
N ALA A 120 -41.34 30.35 -8.24
CA ALA A 120 -41.15 29.68 -9.53
C ALA A 120 -40.96 30.64 -10.73
N ALA A 121 -41.45 31.89 -10.63
CA ALA A 121 -41.23 32.93 -11.65
C ALA A 121 -39.73 33.19 -11.93
N ALA A 122 -38.84 32.93 -10.97
CA ALA A 122 -37.40 33.05 -11.17
C ALA A 122 -36.86 31.99 -12.15
N LEU A 123 -37.48 30.79 -12.22
CA LEU A 123 -37.09 29.70 -13.12
C LEU A 123 -37.45 30.02 -14.58
N GLU A 124 -38.56 30.72 -14.81
CA GLU A 124 -39.00 31.15 -16.15
C GLU A 124 -38.06 32.18 -16.80
N ASN A 125 -37.23 32.84 -15.99
CA ASN A 125 -36.28 33.87 -16.43
C ASN A 125 -34.88 33.31 -16.75
N LEU A 126 -34.69 31.99 -16.71
CA LEU A 126 -33.44 31.35 -17.11
C LEU A 126 -33.23 31.47 -18.62
N LYS A 127 -32.10 32.06 -19.02
CA LYS A 127 -31.77 32.21 -20.45
C LYS A 127 -31.38 30.87 -21.05
N GLY A 128 -32.17 30.39 -22.01
CA GLY A 128 -31.83 29.23 -22.85
C GLY A 128 -32.07 27.87 -22.21
N ILE A 129 -32.64 27.80 -21.00
CA ILE A 129 -32.96 26.56 -20.28
C ILE A 129 -34.46 26.53 -20.04
N LYS A 130 -35.15 25.48 -20.51
CA LYS A 130 -36.61 25.32 -20.34
C LYS A 130 -36.94 24.17 -19.40
N GLY A 131 -38.03 24.33 -18.63
CA GLY A 131 -38.67 23.25 -17.89
C GLY A 131 -39.41 22.29 -18.84
N VAL A 132 -39.36 21.00 -18.54
CA VAL A 132 -40.14 19.96 -19.22
C VAL A 132 -40.83 19.05 -18.18
N SER A 133 -42.05 18.61 -18.47
CA SER A 133 -42.83 17.75 -17.56
C SER A 133 -42.82 16.28 -17.98
N LYS A 134 -42.92 15.35 -17.03
CA LYS A 134 -43.13 13.93 -17.35
C LYS A 134 -44.48 13.72 -18.04
N GLY A 135 -44.44 13.41 -19.34
CA GLY A 135 -45.61 13.01 -20.11
C GLY A 135 -45.85 13.79 -21.41
N ASP A 136 -45.08 14.84 -21.67
CA ASP A 136 -45.19 15.65 -22.88
C ASP A 136 -44.81 14.90 -24.18
N PHE A 137 -44.22 13.71 -24.05
CA PHE A 137 -43.70 12.90 -25.16
C PHE A 137 -44.39 11.52 -25.20
N LYS A 138 -45.65 11.47 -25.63
CA LYS A 138 -46.35 10.19 -25.87
C LYS A 138 -46.32 9.81 -27.35
N ASP A 139 -45.49 8.83 -27.73
CA ASP A 139 -45.80 8.02 -28.91
C ASP A 139 -46.50 6.72 -28.47
N VAL A 140 -47.83 6.77 -28.40
CA VAL A 140 -48.71 5.72 -27.85
C VAL A 140 -48.66 4.42 -28.67
N ARG A 141 -48.17 4.47 -29.92
CA ARG A 141 -48.31 3.36 -30.87
C ARG A 141 -47.19 2.32 -30.78
N SER A 142 -45.94 2.73 -30.53
CA SER A 142 -44.77 1.84 -30.46
C SER A 142 -44.70 1.07 -29.12
N ASP A 143 -45.03 1.71 -27.99
CA ASP A 143 -45.09 1.06 -26.66
C ASP A 143 -46.14 -0.08 -26.64
N THR A 144 -47.32 0.17 -27.20
CA THR A 144 -48.40 -0.83 -27.27
C THR A 144 -47.99 -2.04 -28.12
N ALA A 145 -47.34 -1.78 -29.27
CA ALA A 145 -46.88 -2.83 -30.18
C ALA A 145 -45.74 -3.66 -29.57
N PHE A 146 -44.79 -3.02 -28.88
CA PHE A 146 -43.66 -3.69 -28.22
C PHE A 146 -44.15 -4.59 -27.07
N ARG A 147 -45.01 -4.07 -26.19
CA ARG A 147 -45.62 -4.88 -25.11
C ARG A 147 -46.42 -6.07 -25.66
N THR A 148 -47.08 -5.90 -26.82
CA THR A 148 -47.83 -6.98 -27.48
C THR A 148 -46.91 -8.12 -27.95
N LEU A 149 -45.71 -7.81 -28.46
CA LEU A 149 -44.71 -8.82 -28.79
C LEU A 149 -44.15 -9.49 -27.52
N GLY A 150 -43.83 -8.70 -26.47
CA GLY A 150 -43.31 -9.21 -25.21
C GLY A 150 -44.23 -10.25 -24.54
N MET A 151 -45.54 -10.06 -24.61
CA MET A 151 -46.54 -11.05 -24.13
C MET A 151 -46.46 -12.41 -24.86
N LEU A 152 -45.81 -12.49 -26.02
CA LEU A 152 -45.59 -13.70 -26.79
C LEU A 152 -44.17 -14.28 -26.64
N GLY A 153 -43.39 -13.79 -25.67
CA GLY A 153 -42.06 -14.31 -25.36
C GLY A 153 -40.99 -13.93 -26.38
N THR A 154 -41.15 -12.80 -27.07
CA THR A 154 -40.13 -12.24 -27.95
C THR A 154 -40.26 -10.72 -28.01
N ASP A 155 -39.14 -10.02 -28.05
CA ASP A 155 -39.02 -8.57 -28.21
C ASP A 155 -38.54 -8.18 -29.62
N ASP A 156 -38.29 -9.17 -30.47
CA ASP A 156 -37.71 -9.04 -31.79
C ASP A 156 -38.70 -9.46 -32.90
N LEU A 157 -38.91 -8.53 -33.83
CA LEU A 157 -39.90 -8.67 -34.89
C LEU A 157 -39.47 -9.69 -35.95
N VAL A 158 -38.16 -9.82 -36.20
CA VAL A 158 -37.61 -10.81 -37.15
C VAL A 158 -37.84 -12.21 -36.63
N THR A 159 -37.49 -12.45 -35.36
CA THR A 159 -37.71 -13.71 -34.65
C THR A 159 -39.18 -14.06 -34.60
N TRP A 160 -40.04 -13.10 -34.24
CA TRP A 160 -41.48 -13.31 -34.23
C TRP A 160 -42.03 -13.67 -35.62
N THR A 161 -41.62 -12.95 -36.66
CA THR A 161 -42.07 -13.17 -38.05
C THR A 161 -41.64 -14.56 -38.55
N ASN A 162 -40.39 -14.95 -38.31
CA ASN A 162 -39.89 -16.27 -38.71
C ASN A 162 -40.56 -17.43 -37.93
N LYS A 163 -40.89 -17.21 -36.64
CA LYS A 163 -41.72 -18.16 -35.87
C LYS A 163 -43.12 -18.27 -36.48
N ALA A 164 -43.74 -17.15 -36.83
CA ALA A 164 -45.07 -17.14 -37.47
C ALA A 164 -45.07 -17.91 -38.79
N ILE A 165 -44.01 -17.78 -39.61
CA ILE A 165 -43.84 -18.58 -40.84
C ILE A 165 -43.80 -20.08 -40.50
N GLY A 166 -42.96 -20.49 -39.55
CA GLY A 166 -42.83 -21.90 -39.17
C GLY A 166 -44.12 -22.52 -38.61
N TYR A 167 -44.91 -21.75 -37.86
CA TYR A 167 -46.17 -22.23 -37.31
C TYR A 167 -47.32 -22.26 -38.33
N LEU A 168 -47.37 -21.32 -39.27
CA LEU A 168 -48.47 -21.23 -40.25
C LEU A 168 -48.23 -22.07 -41.52
N TYR A 169 -47.00 -22.51 -41.74
CA TYR A 169 -46.58 -23.34 -42.86
C TYR A 169 -45.85 -24.59 -42.34
N VAL A 170 -46.62 -25.63 -42.01
CA VAL A 170 -46.13 -26.92 -41.54
C VAL A 170 -45.46 -27.67 -42.71
N GLU A 171 -44.36 -28.39 -42.43
CA GLU A 171 -43.68 -29.22 -43.43
C GLU A 171 -44.65 -30.23 -44.06
N GLY A 172 -44.72 -30.24 -45.40
CA GLY A 172 -45.63 -31.10 -46.19
C GLY A 172 -46.95 -30.45 -46.64
N GLY A 173 -47.20 -29.17 -46.34
CA GLY A 173 -48.36 -28.43 -46.84
C GLY A 173 -48.30 -28.11 -48.35
N SER A 174 -49.47 -27.91 -48.98
CA SER A 174 -49.58 -27.64 -50.43
C SER A 174 -49.14 -26.23 -50.88
N GLU A 175 -48.92 -25.30 -49.95
CA GLU A 175 -48.46 -23.93 -50.22
C GLU A 175 -47.05 -23.75 -49.67
N ALA A 176 -46.14 -23.24 -50.50
CA ALA A 176 -44.77 -22.96 -50.10
C ALA A 176 -44.71 -21.78 -49.09
N PRO A 177 -43.91 -21.87 -48.01
CA PRO A 177 -43.73 -20.76 -47.08
C PRO A 177 -43.03 -19.57 -47.75
N PRO A 178 -43.33 -18.33 -47.32
CA PRO A 178 -42.50 -17.18 -47.71
C PRO A 178 -41.09 -17.33 -47.16
N ALA A 179 -40.13 -16.65 -47.81
CA ALA A 179 -38.74 -16.64 -47.36
C ALA A 179 -38.63 -16.11 -45.93
N LYS A 180 -37.71 -16.68 -45.15
CA LYS A 180 -37.38 -16.16 -43.82
C LYS A 180 -36.84 -14.74 -43.96
N VAL A 181 -37.25 -13.87 -43.04
CA VAL A 181 -36.76 -12.50 -42.94
C VAL A 181 -35.55 -12.43 -42.04
N SER A 182 -34.72 -11.42 -42.26
CA SER A 182 -33.56 -11.06 -41.46
C SER A 182 -33.64 -9.59 -41.06
N ASP A 183 -32.78 -9.15 -40.16
CA ASP A 183 -32.65 -7.74 -39.80
C ASP A 183 -32.23 -6.81 -40.97
N THR A 184 -31.65 -7.39 -42.03
CA THR A 184 -31.22 -6.69 -43.24
C THR A 184 -32.26 -6.72 -44.35
N THR A 185 -33.43 -7.32 -44.11
CA THR A 185 -34.53 -7.39 -45.08
C THR A 185 -35.11 -6.00 -45.33
N SER A 186 -35.32 -5.63 -46.61
CA SER A 186 -35.90 -4.34 -46.96
C SER A 186 -37.34 -4.22 -46.45
N PHE A 187 -37.78 -2.98 -46.14
CA PHE A 187 -39.14 -2.72 -45.68
C PHE A 187 -40.20 -3.33 -46.61
N GLU A 188 -40.06 -3.18 -47.92
CA GLU A 188 -41.02 -3.72 -48.89
C GLU A 188 -41.10 -5.25 -48.87
N THR A 189 -39.94 -5.93 -48.75
CA THR A 189 -39.89 -7.39 -48.64
C THR A 189 -40.49 -7.86 -47.31
N PHE A 190 -40.20 -7.14 -46.22
CA PHE A 190 -40.72 -7.43 -44.89
C PHE A 190 -42.25 -7.24 -44.85
N ARG A 191 -42.75 -6.12 -45.39
CA ARG A 191 -44.17 -5.80 -45.49
C ARG A 191 -44.93 -6.83 -46.32
N THR A 192 -44.36 -7.23 -47.46
CA THR A 192 -44.94 -8.27 -48.32
C THR A 192 -45.03 -9.62 -47.59
N THR A 193 -43.98 -9.98 -46.83
CA THR A 193 -43.94 -11.20 -46.02
C THR A 193 -44.99 -11.16 -44.92
N ILE A 194 -45.10 -10.05 -44.18
CA ILE A 194 -46.12 -9.85 -43.14
C ILE A 194 -47.54 -9.93 -43.70
N ASN A 195 -47.81 -9.31 -44.85
CA ASN A 195 -49.13 -9.39 -45.49
C ASN A 195 -49.48 -10.84 -45.90
N THR A 196 -48.49 -11.60 -46.38
CA THR A 196 -48.64 -13.01 -46.75
C THR A 196 -48.97 -13.87 -45.52
N ILE A 197 -48.24 -13.65 -44.41
CA ILE A 197 -48.49 -14.29 -43.11
C ILE A 197 -49.88 -13.92 -42.59
N ALA A 198 -50.29 -12.65 -42.68
CA ALA A 198 -51.60 -12.19 -42.21
C ALA A 198 -52.75 -12.83 -42.99
N SER A 199 -52.64 -12.90 -44.31
CA SER A 199 -53.62 -13.60 -45.16
C SER A 199 -53.73 -15.09 -44.78
N ARG A 200 -52.59 -15.76 -44.57
CA ARG A 200 -52.55 -17.17 -44.17
C ARG A 200 -53.13 -17.40 -42.78
N ALA A 201 -52.74 -16.60 -41.79
CA ALA A 201 -53.27 -16.67 -40.42
C ALA A 201 -54.80 -16.46 -40.41
N GLN A 202 -55.32 -15.59 -41.27
CA GLN A 202 -56.77 -15.38 -41.42
C GLN A 202 -57.48 -16.60 -42.02
N LYS A 203 -56.89 -17.25 -43.03
CA LYS A 203 -57.44 -18.48 -43.61
C LYS A 203 -57.41 -19.67 -42.63
N GLN A 204 -56.34 -19.80 -41.84
CA GLN A 204 -56.12 -20.96 -40.96
C GLN A 204 -56.81 -20.85 -39.58
N GLN A 205 -57.41 -19.69 -39.24
CA GLN A 205 -58.16 -19.50 -37.98
C GLN A 205 -59.28 -20.52 -37.76
N LYS A 206 -59.90 -21.03 -38.83
CA LYS A 206 -60.99 -22.01 -38.75
C LYS A 206 -60.49 -23.46 -38.76
N ASN A 207 -59.17 -23.68 -38.87
CA ASN A 207 -58.58 -25.01 -38.98
C ASN A 207 -58.16 -25.54 -37.59
N PRO A 208 -58.74 -26.66 -37.11
CA PRO A 208 -58.42 -27.23 -35.80
C PRO A 208 -56.94 -27.61 -35.59
N HIS A 209 -56.20 -27.84 -36.68
CA HIS A 209 -54.77 -28.18 -36.63
C HIS A 209 -53.86 -26.97 -36.36
N TYR A 210 -54.37 -25.74 -36.52
CA TYR A 210 -53.61 -24.51 -36.34
C TYR A 210 -54.14 -23.69 -35.16
N LYS A 211 -54.17 -24.29 -33.97
CA LYS A 211 -54.71 -23.70 -32.73
C LYS A 211 -54.11 -22.33 -32.37
N GLU A 212 -52.89 -22.04 -32.83
CA GLU A 212 -52.20 -20.77 -32.57
C GLU A 212 -52.49 -19.67 -33.62
N ALA A 213 -53.14 -19.99 -34.76
CA ALA A 213 -53.37 -19.04 -35.85
C ALA A 213 -54.24 -17.83 -35.44
N GLU A 214 -55.17 -18.03 -34.51
CA GLU A 214 -55.98 -16.95 -33.93
C GLU A 214 -55.12 -15.95 -33.16
N LYS A 215 -54.16 -16.44 -32.35
CA LYS A 215 -53.22 -15.59 -31.59
C LYS A 215 -52.33 -14.77 -32.52
N TYR A 216 -51.75 -15.39 -33.55
CA TYR A 216 -50.91 -14.69 -34.53
C TYR A 216 -51.72 -13.64 -35.30
N SER A 217 -52.97 -13.91 -35.67
CA SER A 217 -53.82 -12.91 -36.33
C SER A 217 -54.20 -11.74 -35.42
N ALA A 218 -54.50 -12.00 -34.14
CA ALA A 218 -54.78 -10.94 -33.16
C ALA A 218 -53.57 -10.01 -32.97
N VAL A 219 -52.36 -10.57 -32.98
CA VAL A 219 -51.11 -9.80 -32.88
C VAL A 219 -50.82 -9.04 -34.16
N LEU A 220 -51.01 -9.65 -35.34
CA LEU A 220 -50.86 -8.95 -36.62
C LEU A 220 -51.75 -7.73 -36.71
N LYS A 221 -53.02 -7.81 -36.29
CA LYS A 221 -53.93 -6.66 -36.25
C LYS A 221 -53.39 -5.49 -35.41
N LYS A 222 -52.72 -5.78 -34.29
CA LYS A 222 -52.11 -4.77 -33.42
C LYS A 222 -50.82 -4.20 -34.00
N LEU A 223 -50.07 -4.99 -34.77
CA LEU A 223 -48.81 -4.57 -35.40
C LEU A 223 -49.01 -3.91 -36.78
N THR A 224 -50.15 -4.11 -37.46
CA THR A 224 -50.45 -3.55 -38.80
C THR A 224 -50.11 -2.06 -38.93
N PRO A 225 -50.43 -1.17 -37.96
CA PRO A 225 -50.09 0.24 -38.06
C PRO A 225 -48.58 0.50 -38.17
N MET A 226 -47.75 -0.37 -37.62
CA MET A 226 -46.28 -0.25 -37.67
C MET A 226 -45.71 -0.63 -39.04
N PHE A 227 -46.50 -1.27 -39.90
CA PHE A 227 -46.11 -1.68 -41.26
C PHE A 227 -46.80 -0.88 -42.36
N ALA A 228 -47.54 0.18 -42.00
CA ALA A 228 -48.28 1.01 -42.95
C ALA A 228 -47.34 1.79 -43.88
N ASP A 229 -46.17 2.18 -43.38
CA ASP A 229 -45.16 2.96 -44.07
C ASP A 229 -43.77 2.71 -43.44
N GLU A 230 -42.72 3.03 -44.18
CA GLU A 230 -41.34 2.78 -43.78
C GLU A 230 -40.94 3.57 -42.52
N LYS A 231 -41.52 4.77 -42.31
CA LYS A 231 -41.22 5.61 -41.15
C LYS A 231 -41.76 4.98 -39.86
N SER A 232 -43.00 4.49 -39.88
CA SER A 232 -43.62 3.77 -38.77
C SER A 232 -42.86 2.47 -38.46
N TYR A 233 -42.38 1.76 -39.49
CA TYR A 233 -41.57 0.56 -39.33
C TYR A 233 -40.22 0.84 -38.69
N ARG A 234 -39.51 1.88 -39.16
CA ARG A 234 -38.24 2.31 -38.58
C ARG A 234 -38.40 2.75 -37.12
N ALA A 235 -39.41 3.58 -36.82
CA ALA A 235 -39.71 4.03 -35.46
C ALA A 235 -39.96 2.85 -34.50
N PHE A 236 -40.70 1.83 -34.96
CA PHE A 236 -40.93 0.62 -34.18
C PHE A 236 -39.64 -0.17 -33.91
N ARG A 237 -38.80 -0.39 -34.94
CA ARG A 237 -37.52 -1.10 -34.80
C ARG A 237 -36.57 -0.38 -33.84
N THR A 238 -36.53 0.94 -33.91
CA THR A 238 -35.72 1.76 -33.01
C THR A 238 -36.24 1.67 -31.57
N ALA A 239 -37.54 1.79 -31.34
CA ALA A 239 -38.14 1.71 -30.01
C ALA A 239 -37.86 0.37 -29.30
N ALA A 240 -37.89 -0.76 -30.03
CA ALA A 240 -37.56 -2.07 -29.46
C ALA A 240 -36.14 -2.15 -28.89
N VAL A 241 -35.18 -1.50 -29.56
CA VAL A 241 -33.81 -1.38 -29.06
C VAL A 241 -33.75 -0.54 -27.78
N MET A 242 -34.56 0.51 -27.68
CA MET A 242 -34.57 1.40 -26.52
C MET A 242 -35.08 0.70 -25.24
N TYR A 243 -36.09 -0.17 -25.36
CA TYR A 243 -36.54 -0.98 -24.21
C TYR A 243 -35.47 -1.95 -23.72
N SER A 244 -34.64 -2.48 -24.62
CA SER A 244 -33.54 -3.38 -24.23
C SER A 244 -32.43 -2.68 -23.43
N VAL A 245 -32.29 -1.36 -23.57
CA VAL A 245 -31.29 -0.55 -22.83
C VAL A 245 -31.88 0.14 -21.58
N GLU A 246 -33.20 0.05 -21.36
CA GLU A 246 -33.88 0.70 -20.24
C GLU A 246 -33.29 0.27 -18.88
N THR A 247 -33.04 -1.04 -18.70
CA THR A 247 -32.46 -1.57 -17.46
C THR A 247 -31.05 -1.05 -17.20
N GLU A 248 -30.25 -0.86 -18.24
CA GLU A 248 -28.86 -0.40 -18.14
C GLU A 248 -28.79 1.10 -17.87
N LEU A 249 -29.73 1.87 -18.42
CA LEU A 249 -29.87 3.30 -18.11
C LEU A 249 -30.42 3.55 -16.70
N GLN A 250 -31.33 2.69 -16.22
CA GLN A 250 -31.90 2.81 -14.87
C GLN A 250 -30.99 2.29 -13.76
N SER A 251 -30.13 1.29 -14.04
CA SER A 251 -29.21 0.71 -13.07
C SER A 251 -27.88 1.46 -12.93
N SER A 252 -27.61 2.41 -13.84
CA SER A 252 -26.40 3.21 -13.78
C SER A 252 -26.38 4.11 -12.54
N VAL A 253 -25.36 3.95 -11.70
CA VAL A 253 -25.13 4.78 -10.50
C VAL A 253 -24.79 6.23 -10.88
N SER A 254 -24.37 6.47 -12.12
CA SER A 254 -24.01 7.79 -12.66
C SER A 254 -24.74 8.11 -13.96
N VAL A 255 -24.99 9.41 -14.22
CA VAL A 255 -25.52 9.90 -15.51
C VAL A 255 -24.59 9.46 -16.64
N MET A 256 -25.13 8.73 -17.62
CA MET A 256 -24.38 8.21 -18.76
C MET A 256 -24.03 9.35 -19.73
N GLY A 257 -22.76 9.44 -20.14
CA GLY A 257 -22.28 10.44 -21.09
C GLY A 257 -22.44 9.99 -22.54
N TYR A 258 -22.37 10.93 -23.50
CA TYR A 258 -22.58 10.65 -24.92
C TYR A 258 -21.76 9.47 -25.49
N GLN A 259 -20.51 9.29 -25.04
CA GLN A 259 -19.66 8.17 -25.49
C GLN A 259 -20.11 6.81 -24.94
N ASP A 260 -20.65 6.78 -23.73
CA ASP A 260 -21.21 5.56 -23.15
C ASP A 260 -22.57 5.26 -23.78
N ILE A 261 -23.38 6.29 -24.03
CA ILE A 261 -24.66 6.18 -24.74
C ILE A 261 -24.44 5.66 -26.16
N ILE A 262 -23.50 6.23 -26.91
CA ILE A 262 -23.25 5.81 -28.30
C ILE A 262 -22.66 4.40 -28.33
N ALA A 263 -21.80 4.01 -27.38
CA ALA A 263 -21.28 2.65 -27.28
C ALA A 263 -22.41 1.66 -26.96
N LEU A 264 -23.30 2.00 -26.02
CA LEU A 264 -24.46 1.19 -25.66
C LEU A 264 -25.41 1.02 -26.85
N VAL A 265 -25.77 2.13 -27.53
CA VAL A 265 -26.61 2.12 -28.74
C VAL A 265 -25.97 1.27 -29.83
N ASN A 266 -24.69 1.50 -30.14
CA ASN A 266 -23.94 0.73 -31.15
C ASN A 266 -23.93 -0.77 -30.84
N SER A 267 -23.77 -1.16 -29.57
CA SER A 267 -23.79 -2.57 -29.17
C SER A 267 -25.14 -3.25 -29.44
N ARG A 268 -26.24 -2.50 -29.46
CA ARG A 268 -27.60 -3.02 -29.60
C ARG A 268 -28.15 -2.96 -31.02
N ILE A 269 -27.67 -2.02 -31.82
CA ILE A 269 -28.04 -1.90 -33.25
C ILE A 269 -27.09 -2.66 -34.18
N ALA A 270 -25.98 -3.21 -33.67
CA ALA A 270 -25.01 -3.97 -34.46
C ALA A 270 -25.69 -5.11 -35.24
N GLY A 271 -25.50 -5.11 -36.56
CA GLY A 271 -26.10 -6.09 -37.47
C GLY A 271 -27.60 -5.89 -37.75
N ARG A 272 -28.25 -4.88 -37.17
CA ARG A 272 -29.70 -4.65 -37.30
C ARG A 272 -30.10 -3.70 -38.44
N GLY A 273 -29.15 -3.04 -39.10
CA GLY A 273 -29.45 -2.06 -40.16
C GLY A 273 -30.23 -0.83 -39.68
N ILE A 274 -30.11 -0.49 -38.40
CA ILE A 274 -30.71 0.71 -37.78
C ILE A 274 -29.67 1.83 -37.82
N ASP A 275 -30.07 3.02 -38.25
CA ASP A 275 -29.20 4.20 -38.25
C ASP A 275 -28.95 4.69 -36.82
N VAL A 276 -27.68 4.99 -36.52
CA VAL A 276 -27.23 5.38 -35.17
C VAL A 276 -27.86 6.70 -34.73
N GLU A 277 -28.00 7.67 -35.63
CA GLU A 277 -28.53 9.00 -35.29
C GLU A 277 -30.05 8.93 -35.06
N ASP A 278 -30.77 8.13 -35.84
CA ASP A 278 -32.18 7.85 -35.60
C ASP A 278 -32.39 7.13 -34.27
N ALA A 279 -31.49 6.20 -33.90
CA ALA A 279 -31.51 5.53 -32.61
C ALA A 279 -31.26 6.48 -31.44
N LEU A 280 -30.28 7.38 -31.56
CA LEU A 280 -29.99 8.38 -30.54
C LEU A 280 -31.17 9.34 -30.34
N ARG A 281 -31.82 9.80 -31.42
CA ARG A 281 -32.99 10.71 -31.33
C ARG A 281 -34.18 10.08 -30.63
N GLU A 282 -34.42 8.79 -30.87
CA GLU A 282 -35.50 8.07 -30.20
C GLU A 282 -35.15 7.79 -28.73
N LEU A 283 -33.88 7.49 -28.43
CA LEU A 283 -33.40 7.31 -27.06
C LEU A 283 -33.53 8.59 -26.24
N GLU A 284 -33.18 9.75 -26.81
CA GLU A 284 -33.37 11.06 -26.18
C GLU A 284 -34.84 11.26 -25.78
N ARG A 285 -35.76 11.03 -26.72
CA ARG A 285 -37.20 11.14 -26.47
C ARG A 285 -37.68 10.16 -25.42
N PHE A 286 -37.18 8.93 -25.44
CA PHE A 286 -37.50 7.92 -24.45
C PHE A 286 -37.06 8.35 -23.04
N CYS A 287 -35.81 8.78 -22.87
CA CYS A 287 -35.28 9.26 -21.60
C CYS A 287 -36.07 10.46 -21.05
N LEU A 288 -36.42 11.43 -21.92
CA LEU A 288 -37.29 12.55 -21.57
C LEU A 288 -38.67 12.09 -21.08
N SER A 289 -39.30 11.14 -21.78
CA SER A 289 -40.63 10.62 -21.40
C SER A 289 -40.64 9.90 -20.04
N LYS A 290 -39.52 9.27 -19.66
CA LYS A 290 -39.36 8.49 -18.42
C LYS A 290 -38.75 9.28 -17.28
N GLY A 291 -38.22 10.47 -17.54
CA GLY A 291 -37.45 11.25 -16.57
C GLY A 291 -36.09 10.62 -16.22
N ILE A 292 -35.48 9.91 -17.17
CA ILE A 292 -34.15 9.31 -17.01
C ILE A 292 -33.10 10.36 -17.37
N MET A 293 -32.17 10.63 -16.47
CA MET A 293 -31.08 11.60 -16.69
C MET A 293 -29.98 11.00 -17.55
N ALA A 294 -29.63 11.67 -18.65
CA ALA A 294 -28.56 11.29 -19.57
C ALA A 294 -28.00 12.54 -20.27
N ASP A 295 -26.73 12.49 -20.71
CA ASP A 295 -26.08 13.58 -21.46
C ASP A 295 -25.92 13.15 -22.92
N PHE A 296 -26.81 13.64 -23.80
CA PHE A 296 -26.75 13.40 -25.24
C PHE A 296 -25.93 14.45 -26.00
N SER A 297 -25.28 15.40 -25.30
CA SER A 297 -24.48 16.40 -25.98
C SER A 297 -23.23 15.77 -26.58
N LYS A 298 -22.94 16.09 -27.85
CA LYS A 298 -21.75 15.57 -28.57
C LYS A 298 -20.42 16.11 -28.03
N ILE A 299 -20.42 16.83 -26.90
CA ILE A 299 -19.27 17.47 -26.29
C ILE A 299 -18.89 16.67 -25.04
N SER A 300 -17.72 16.02 -25.04
CA SER A 300 -17.20 15.34 -23.85
C SER A 300 -16.87 16.36 -22.76
N LYS A 301 -17.76 16.51 -21.77
CA LYS A 301 -17.56 17.36 -20.60
C LYS A 301 -17.28 16.49 -19.38
N GLU A 302 -16.11 16.65 -18.77
CA GLU A 302 -15.85 16.12 -17.43
C GLU A 302 -16.62 16.97 -16.42
N TYR A 303 -17.41 16.32 -15.55
CA TYR A 303 -18.18 16.98 -14.51
C TYR A 303 -17.65 16.58 -13.14
N ALA A 304 -17.48 17.54 -12.23
CA ALA A 304 -17.26 17.27 -10.81
C ALA A 304 -18.51 17.61 -10.00
N VAL A 305 -18.66 16.93 -8.86
CA VAL A 305 -19.69 17.21 -7.86
C VAL A 305 -19.02 17.75 -6.60
N CYS A 306 -19.49 18.88 -6.10
CA CYS A 306 -19.00 19.44 -4.85
C CYS A 306 -19.52 18.62 -3.65
N GLY A 307 -18.62 18.02 -2.87
CA GLY A 307 -18.96 17.28 -1.65
C GLY A 307 -19.61 18.10 -0.52
N PHE A 308 -19.57 19.43 -0.61
CA PHE A 308 -20.15 20.33 0.39
C PHE A 308 -21.53 20.85 0.04
N CYS A 309 -21.78 21.18 -1.23
CA CYS A 309 -23.03 21.81 -1.66
C CYS A 309 -23.83 21.02 -2.69
N GLY A 310 -23.31 19.87 -3.16
CA GLY A 310 -23.98 19.02 -4.15
C GLY A 310 -23.98 19.55 -5.58
N CYS A 311 -23.49 20.77 -5.83
CA CYS A 311 -23.47 21.35 -7.17
C CYS A 311 -22.58 20.53 -8.10
N ARG A 312 -23.11 20.23 -9.29
CA ARG A 312 -22.39 19.64 -10.42
C ARG A 312 -21.92 20.78 -11.31
N PHE A 313 -20.70 20.71 -11.81
CA PHE A 313 -20.14 21.72 -12.71
C PHE A 313 -19.11 21.06 -13.60
N GLN A 314 -18.89 21.65 -14.78
CA GLN A 314 -17.82 21.22 -15.65
C GLN A 314 -16.47 21.50 -14.97
N ALA A 315 -15.68 20.46 -14.80
CA ALA A 315 -14.41 20.50 -14.09
C ALA A 315 -13.36 19.80 -14.92
N ASP A 316 -12.18 20.39 -15.00
CA ASP A 316 -10.98 19.76 -15.54
C ASP A 316 -10.01 19.39 -14.42
N SER A 317 -8.85 18.82 -14.79
CA SER A 317 -7.79 18.45 -13.85
C SER A 317 -7.23 19.61 -13.02
N GLU A 318 -7.50 20.87 -13.40
CA GLU A 318 -7.02 22.07 -12.71
C GLU A 318 -8.06 22.68 -11.75
N THR A 319 -9.31 22.19 -11.75
CA THR A 319 -10.41 22.77 -10.97
C THR A 319 -10.33 22.38 -9.48
N ASN A 320 -9.88 23.32 -8.63
CA ASN A 320 -9.63 23.09 -7.19
C ASN A 320 -10.80 23.45 -6.26
N PHE A 321 -11.69 24.34 -6.68
CA PHE A 321 -12.77 24.87 -5.85
C PHE A 321 -14.11 24.82 -6.59
N CYS A 322 -15.20 24.64 -5.85
CA CYS A 322 -16.54 24.70 -6.40
C CYS A 322 -16.83 26.15 -6.85
N PRO A 323 -17.24 26.39 -8.11
CA PRO A 323 -17.54 27.73 -8.61
C PRO A 323 -18.76 28.38 -7.92
N TYR A 324 -19.57 27.60 -7.21
CA TYR A 324 -20.80 28.07 -6.56
C TYR A 324 -20.71 28.23 -5.05
N CYS A 325 -19.89 27.43 -4.35
CA CYS A 325 -19.75 27.52 -2.89
C CYS A 325 -18.32 27.78 -2.41
N ASN A 326 -17.36 27.84 -3.34
CA ASN A 326 -15.95 28.11 -3.09
C ASN A 326 -15.26 27.15 -2.08
N LYS A 327 -15.84 25.97 -1.85
CA LYS A 327 -15.20 24.90 -1.04
C LYS A 327 -14.32 24.02 -1.94
N PRO A 328 -13.26 23.40 -1.39
CA PRO A 328 -12.42 22.48 -2.15
C PRO A 328 -13.26 21.34 -2.72
N VAL A 329 -13.12 21.09 -4.01
CA VAL A 329 -13.78 19.93 -4.66
C VAL A 329 -12.88 18.71 -4.69
N ALA A 330 -11.60 18.92 -4.37
CA ALA A 330 -10.62 17.89 -4.18
C ALA A 330 -9.74 18.16 -2.95
N ILE A 331 -9.27 17.08 -2.32
CA ILE A 331 -8.27 17.04 -1.26
C ILE A 331 -7.07 16.22 -1.73
N ASN A 332 -5.87 16.61 -1.33
CA ASN A 332 -4.69 15.79 -1.58
C ASN A 332 -4.48 14.85 -0.40
N CYS A 333 -4.16 13.59 -0.70
CA CYS A 333 -3.85 12.62 0.33
C CYS A 333 -2.56 13.03 1.06
N PRO A 334 -2.57 13.16 2.39
CA PRO A 334 -1.39 13.57 3.14
C PRO A 334 -0.30 12.48 3.17
N ARG A 335 -0.64 11.21 2.83
CA ARG A 335 0.32 10.11 2.70
C ARG A 335 0.98 10.04 1.31
N CYS A 336 0.19 10.03 0.24
CA CYS A 336 0.69 9.73 -1.11
C CYS A 336 0.59 10.89 -2.11
N GLY A 337 0.05 12.04 -1.72
CA GLY A 337 -0.12 13.22 -2.59
C GLY A 337 -1.20 13.08 -3.66
N VAL A 338 -1.83 11.91 -3.82
CA VAL A 338 -2.87 11.68 -4.82
C VAL A 338 -4.09 12.55 -4.52
N ARG A 339 -4.60 13.20 -5.56
CA ARG A 339 -5.79 14.06 -5.53
C ARG A 339 -7.07 13.23 -5.48
N ASN A 340 -7.88 13.43 -4.45
CA ASN A 340 -9.14 12.74 -4.19
C ASN A 340 -10.30 13.74 -4.18
N PRO A 341 -11.52 13.38 -4.58
CA PRO A 341 -12.71 14.21 -4.34
C PRO A 341 -12.85 14.58 -2.87
N SER A 342 -13.35 15.78 -2.56
CA SER A 342 -13.42 16.26 -1.17
C SER A 342 -14.39 15.50 -0.25
N PHE A 343 -15.28 14.69 -0.82
CA PHE A 343 -16.17 13.78 -0.08
C PHE A 343 -15.62 12.35 0.04
N SER A 344 -14.40 12.09 -0.44
CA SER A 344 -13.83 10.75 -0.37
C SER A 344 -13.59 10.36 1.09
N VAL A 345 -14.10 9.19 1.49
CA VAL A 345 -13.78 8.60 2.80
C VAL A 345 -12.39 7.98 2.76
N HIS A 346 -12.00 7.40 1.61
CA HIS A 346 -10.70 6.74 1.43
C HIS A 346 -9.91 7.36 0.28
N CYS A 347 -8.59 7.28 0.34
CA CYS A 347 -7.72 7.66 -0.75
C CYS A 347 -7.74 6.62 -1.90
N LYS A 348 -8.00 7.06 -3.13
CA LYS A 348 -7.94 6.22 -4.35
C LYS A 348 -6.53 5.75 -4.73
N GLY A 349 -5.49 6.34 -4.14
CA GLY A 349 -4.09 6.01 -4.41
C GLY A 349 -3.54 4.97 -3.43
N CYS A 350 -3.55 5.30 -2.13
CA CYS A 350 -2.97 4.46 -1.08
C CYS A 350 -3.98 3.81 -0.13
N GLY A 351 -5.28 4.08 -0.28
CA GLY A 351 -6.34 3.46 0.54
C GLY A 351 -6.57 4.07 1.92
N ILE A 352 -5.79 5.07 2.35
CA ILE A 352 -5.92 5.65 3.71
C ILE A 352 -7.30 6.28 3.95
N ASP A 353 -7.87 6.08 5.15
CA ASP A 353 -9.15 6.64 5.58
C ASP A 353 -8.98 8.07 6.11
N PHE A 354 -9.60 9.03 5.43
CA PHE A 354 -9.57 10.45 5.80
C PHE A 354 -10.35 10.77 7.08
N SER A 355 -11.35 9.94 7.43
CA SER A 355 -12.16 10.13 8.63
C SER A 355 -11.34 9.92 9.90
N ILE A 356 -10.42 8.95 9.90
CA ILE A 356 -9.51 8.69 11.04
C ILE A 356 -8.59 9.89 11.26
N ILE A 357 -7.98 10.41 10.18
CA ILE A 357 -7.10 11.58 10.24
C ILE A 357 -7.87 12.81 10.75
N SER A 358 -9.10 13.01 10.28
CA SER A 358 -9.93 14.15 10.71
C SER A 358 -10.31 14.10 12.20
N ASN A 359 -10.41 12.90 12.77
CA ASN A 359 -10.77 12.68 14.18
C ASN A 359 -9.55 12.48 15.10
N MET A 360 -8.33 12.55 14.56
CA MET A 360 -7.08 12.32 15.31
C MET A 360 -6.99 13.14 16.61
N PRO A 361 -7.31 14.45 16.65
CA PRO A 361 -7.20 15.24 17.87
C PRO A 361 -8.12 14.74 19.00
N PHE A 362 -9.29 14.19 18.66
CA PHE A 362 -10.21 13.63 19.64
C PHE A 362 -9.70 12.28 20.15
N ALA A 363 -9.16 11.44 19.27
CA ALA A 363 -8.55 10.16 19.64
C ALA A 363 -7.34 10.35 20.56
N GLU A 364 -6.47 11.33 20.28
CA GLU A 364 -5.33 11.67 21.12
C GLU A 364 -5.74 12.17 22.51
N LYS A 365 -6.80 12.99 22.57
CA LYS A 365 -7.34 13.44 23.85
C LYS A 365 -7.82 12.26 24.70
N GLY A 366 -8.61 11.35 24.11
CA GLY A 366 -9.09 10.15 24.80
C GLY A 366 -7.95 9.23 25.27
N LEU A 367 -6.94 9.02 24.41
CA LEU A 367 -5.77 8.22 24.76
C LEU A 367 -4.98 8.82 25.95
N ARG A 368 -4.84 10.15 26.01
CA ARG A 368 -4.20 10.83 27.14
C ARG A 368 -4.97 10.62 28.44
N GLU A 369 -6.30 10.77 28.40
CA GLU A 369 -7.16 10.50 29.55
C GLU A 369 -7.05 9.03 30.00
N ASP A 370 -7.05 8.07 29.08
CA ASP A 370 -6.92 6.64 29.41
C ASP A 370 -5.56 6.30 30.03
N LEU A 371 -4.48 6.96 29.60
CA LEU A 371 -3.15 6.82 30.19
C LEU A 371 -3.09 7.38 31.60
N ASP A 372 -3.64 8.57 31.82
CA ASP A 372 -3.69 9.20 33.14
C ASP A 372 -4.46 8.34 34.16
N HIS A 373 -5.50 7.63 33.71
CA HIS A 373 -6.28 6.71 34.56
C HIS A 373 -5.69 5.29 34.63
N GLY A 374 -4.68 4.97 33.82
CA GLY A 374 -4.08 3.63 33.76
C GLY A 374 -5.01 2.54 33.20
N ASN A 375 -5.87 2.88 32.23
CA ASN A 375 -6.85 1.95 31.64
C ASN A 375 -6.24 1.15 30.47
N LEU A 376 -5.63 0.01 30.77
CA LEU A 376 -4.95 -0.83 29.77
C LEU A 376 -5.83 -1.23 28.59
N ARG A 377 -7.10 -1.60 28.85
CA ARG A 377 -8.01 -2.04 27.78
C ARG A 377 -8.28 -0.93 26.78
N SER A 378 -8.60 0.26 27.29
CA SER A 378 -8.86 1.41 26.44
C SER A 378 -7.61 1.88 25.70
N VAL A 379 -6.44 1.89 26.35
CA VAL A 379 -5.16 2.22 25.71
C VAL A 379 -4.84 1.25 24.57
N LYS A 380 -4.98 -0.07 24.78
CA LYS A 380 -4.79 -1.07 23.73
C LYS A 380 -5.77 -0.89 22.57
N ALA A 381 -7.04 -0.61 22.86
CA ALA A 381 -8.06 -0.37 21.84
C ALA A 381 -7.79 0.91 21.03
N ALA A 382 -7.31 1.97 21.68
CA ALA A 382 -6.92 3.21 21.01
C ALA A 382 -5.69 3.01 20.11
N LEU A 383 -4.65 2.31 20.60
CA LEU A 383 -3.47 1.97 19.79
C LEU A 383 -3.82 1.13 18.56
N ALA A 384 -4.71 0.14 18.69
CA ALA A 384 -5.15 -0.68 17.57
C ALA A 384 -5.90 0.14 16.50
N LYS A 385 -6.67 1.16 16.89
CA LYS A 385 -7.34 2.07 15.95
C LYS A 385 -6.37 3.00 15.21
N LEU A 386 -5.21 3.28 15.80
CA LEU A 386 -4.18 4.14 15.23
C LEU A 386 -3.12 3.36 14.44
N GLU A 387 -3.23 2.03 14.40
CA GLU A 387 -2.33 1.17 13.66
C GLU A 387 -2.39 1.49 12.16
N GLY A 388 -1.22 1.79 11.58
CA GLY A 388 -1.12 2.24 10.20
C GLY A 388 -1.51 3.70 9.97
N TYR A 389 -1.66 4.52 11.01
CA TYR A 389 -1.88 5.98 10.96
C TYR A 389 -0.88 6.76 11.85
N GLU A 390 0.18 6.11 12.33
CA GLU A 390 1.07 6.63 13.37
C GLU A 390 1.81 7.91 12.95
N GLU A 391 2.00 8.15 11.64
CA GLU A 391 2.68 9.36 11.18
C GLU A 391 1.83 10.64 11.33
N PHE A 392 0.51 10.49 11.57
CA PHE A 392 -0.43 11.60 11.73
C PHE A 392 -0.71 11.95 13.19
N ALA A 393 -0.29 11.09 14.13
CA ALA A 393 -0.52 11.26 15.56
C ALA A 393 0.70 11.82 16.30
N ASP A 394 0.48 12.33 17.52
CA ASP A 394 1.53 12.75 18.45
C ASP A 394 2.44 11.57 18.81
N LYS A 395 3.69 11.64 18.31
CA LYS A 395 4.70 10.59 18.49
C LYS A 395 5.07 10.36 19.94
N ASN A 396 5.06 11.40 20.78
CA ASN A 396 5.38 11.24 22.20
C ASN A 396 4.25 10.50 22.91
N LEU A 397 3.00 10.88 22.65
CA LEU A 397 1.83 10.20 23.21
C LEU A 397 1.78 8.72 22.81
N LEU A 398 2.06 8.40 21.55
CA LEU A 398 2.14 7.02 21.08
C LEU A 398 3.28 6.23 21.75
N ARG A 399 4.44 6.86 21.97
CA ARG A 399 5.56 6.23 22.69
C ARG A 399 5.16 5.93 24.12
N ASP A 400 4.63 6.92 24.83
CA ASP A 400 4.23 6.80 26.23
C ASP A 400 3.14 5.71 26.39
N ALA A 401 2.19 5.62 25.46
CA ALA A 401 1.19 4.57 25.42
C ALA A 401 1.78 3.16 25.22
N LYS A 402 2.73 3.01 24.28
CA LYS A 402 3.43 1.74 24.04
C LYS A 402 4.29 1.33 25.23
N GLU A 403 4.95 2.28 25.88
CA GLU A 403 5.72 2.05 27.10
C GLU A 403 4.82 1.61 28.26
N PHE A 404 3.66 2.24 28.44
CA PHE A 404 2.67 1.83 29.43
C PHE A 404 2.18 0.39 29.22
N VAL A 405 1.88 0.00 27.97
CA VAL A 405 1.50 -1.38 27.63
C VAL A 405 2.62 -2.36 27.98
N LYS A 406 3.85 -2.07 27.54
CA LYS A 406 5.03 -2.91 27.80
C LYS A 406 5.31 -3.04 29.30
N HIS A 407 5.22 -1.94 30.04
CA HIS A 407 5.43 -1.95 31.48
C HIS A 407 4.40 -2.86 32.16
N THR A 408 3.13 -2.72 31.80
CA THR A 408 2.03 -3.51 32.36
C THR A 408 2.15 -5.01 32.04
N GLU A 409 2.62 -5.36 30.85
CA GLU A 409 2.93 -6.76 30.48
C GLU A 409 4.04 -7.34 31.34
N SER A 410 5.07 -6.56 31.69
CA SER A 410 6.09 -6.99 32.65
C SER A 410 5.49 -7.23 34.04
N LEU A 411 4.53 -6.41 34.48
CA LEU A 411 3.84 -6.62 35.76
C LEU A 411 3.03 -7.92 35.76
N PHE A 412 2.32 -8.21 34.66
CA PHE A 412 1.58 -9.47 34.53
C PHE A 412 2.52 -10.68 34.50
N SER A 413 3.65 -10.59 33.81
CA SER A 413 4.65 -11.66 33.82
C SER A 413 5.23 -11.91 35.21
N GLU A 414 5.41 -10.86 36.02
CA GLU A 414 5.83 -10.98 37.42
C GLU A 414 4.78 -11.76 38.23
N LEU A 415 3.49 -11.41 38.08
CA LEU A 415 2.38 -12.09 38.75
C LEU A 415 2.19 -13.54 38.27
N ASP A 416 2.36 -13.81 36.97
CA ASP A 416 2.27 -15.16 36.39
C ASP A 416 3.38 -16.05 36.93
N SER A 417 4.60 -15.52 37.09
CA SER A 417 5.72 -16.24 37.71
C SER A 417 5.45 -16.60 39.17
N MET A 418 4.88 -15.66 39.94
CA MET A 418 4.46 -15.92 41.32
C MET A 418 3.35 -16.97 41.39
N GLU A 419 2.35 -16.91 40.49
CA GLU A 419 1.27 -17.90 40.38
C GLU A 419 1.80 -19.29 40.01
N GLY A 420 2.70 -19.38 39.02
CA GLY A 420 3.35 -20.64 38.62
C GLY A 420 4.18 -21.27 39.75
N SER A 421 4.79 -20.43 40.59
CA SER A 421 5.51 -20.85 41.79
C SER A 421 4.63 -21.02 43.03
N LYS A 422 3.30 -20.78 42.90
CA LYS A 422 2.29 -20.82 43.97
C LYS A 422 2.61 -19.91 45.17
N ARG A 423 3.30 -18.80 44.92
CA ARG A 423 3.69 -17.79 45.91
C ARG A 423 2.57 -16.76 46.12
N TYR A 424 1.42 -17.23 46.58
CA TYR A 424 0.20 -16.42 46.61
C TYR A 424 0.22 -15.32 47.68
N CYS A 425 0.96 -15.48 48.78
CA CYS A 425 1.10 -14.42 49.78
C CYS A 425 1.86 -13.21 49.19
N ALA A 426 2.99 -13.47 48.52
CA ALA A 426 3.75 -12.43 47.82
C ALA A 426 2.93 -11.79 46.67
N ALA A 427 2.18 -12.61 45.92
CA ALA A 427 1.34 -12.12 44.84
C ALA A 427 0.25 -11.15 45.31
N VAL A 428 -0.40 -11.41 46.45
CA VAL A 428 -1.40 -10.47 47.04
C VAL A 428 -0.76 -9.12 47.36
N SER A 429 0.39 -9.11 48.06
CA SER A 429 1.10 -7.86 48.38
C SER A 429 1.55 -7.09 47.14
N ARG A 430 1.93 -7.82 46.08
CA ARG A 430 2.33 -7.21 44.81
C ARG A 430 1.14 -6.59 44.08
N CYS A 431 0.02 -7.29 44.01
CA CYS A 431 -1.24 -6.75 43.50
C CYS A 431 -1.68 -5.49 44.24
N ASP A 432 -1.60 -5.47 45.58
CA ASP A 432 -1.93 -4.28 46.38
C ASP A 432 -1.08 -3.06 46.00
N SER A 433 0.20 -3.28 45.70
CA SER A 433 1.11 -2.21 45.25
C SER A 433 0.71 -1.67 43.87
N TYR A 434 0.40 -2.55 42.93
CA TYR A 434 0.00 -2.16 41.58
C TYR A 434 -1.36 -1.46 41.54
N ILE A 435 -2.33 -1.89 42.34
CA ILE A 435 -3.65 -1.25 42.41
C ILE A 435 -3.52 0.21 42.89
N ARG A 436 -2.55 0.50 43.77
CA ARG A 436 -2.26 1.88 44.22
C ARG A 436 -1.63 2.72 43.12
N MET A 437 -0.75 2.13 42.30
CA MET A 437 -0.07 2.83 41.21
C MET A 437 -0.97 3.03 39.99
N TYR A 438 -1.83 2.05 39.68
CA TYR A 438 -2.69 2.03 38.50
C TYR A 438 -4.12 1.66 38.91
N PRO A 439 -4.90 2.62 39.44
CA PRO A 439 -6.25 2.34 39.93
C PRO A 439 -7.20 1.78 38.87
N GLY A 440 -7.00 2.14 37.59
CA GLY A 440 -7.79 1.67 36.45
C GLY A 440 -7.43 0.26 35.94
N LEU A 441 -6.42 -0.40 36.49
CA LEU A 441 -5.98 -1.72 36.04
C LEU A 441 -6.82 -2.85 36.68
N THR A 442 -8.02 -3.05 36.14
CA THR A 442 -9.03 -3.96 36.69
C THR A 442 -8.57 -5.42 36.81
N GLU A 443 -7.75 -5.90 35.87
CA GLU A 443 -7.26 -7.28 35.80
C GLU A 443 -6.42 -7.67 37.03
N VAL A 444 -5.69 -6.71 37.60
CA VAL A 444 -4.92 -6.95 38.83
C VAL A 444 -5.83 -7.11 40.04
N ARG A 445 -6.97 -6.41 40.08
CA ARG A 445 -7.96 -6.54 41.16
C ARG A 445 -8.57 -7.94 41.16
N ASP A 446 -8.97 -8.44 40.00
CA ASP A 446 -9.54 -9.78 39.86
C ASP A 446 -8.54 -10.86 40.31
N ARG A 447 -7.26 -10.74 39.89
CA ARG A 447 -6.19 -11.64 40.31
C ARG A 447 -5.98 -11.61 41.83
N ARG A 448 -5.93 -10.40 42.41
CA ARG A 448 -5.78 -10.21 43.85
C ARG A 448 -6.86 -10.94 44.65
N GLU A 449 -8.11 -10.85 44.24
CA GLU A 449 -9.23 -11.52 44.92
C GLU A 449 -9.07 -13.04 44.90
N ARG A 450 -8.68 -13.62 43.76
CA ARG A 450 -8.41 -15.06 43.64
C ARG A 450 -7.25 -15.49 44.53
N TYR A 451 -6.12 -14.78 44.48
CA TYR A 451 -4.95 -15.09 45.32
C TYR A 451 -5.28 -14.99 46.81
N SER A 452 -6.03 -13.95 47.21
CA SER A 452 -6.48 -13.79 48.59
C SER A 452 -7.40 -14.91 49.05
N ALA A 453 -8.28 -15.42 48.19
CA ALA A 453 -9.14 -16.55 48.51
C ALA A 453 -8.33 -17.85 48.74
N ILE A 454 -7.30 -18.10 47.92
CA ILE A 454 -6.39 -19.24 48.10
C ILE A 454 -5.65 -19.14 49.43
N VAL A 455 -5.06 -17.97 49.74
CA VAL A 455 -4.35 -17.75 51.01
C VAL A 455 -5.27 -18.01 52.20
N LYS A 456 -6.49 -17.47 52.19
CA LYS A 456 -7.48 -17.69 53.27
C LYS A 456 -7.90 -19.16 53.42
N ASP A 457 -8.00 -19.90 52.33
CA ASP A 457 -8.31 -21.34 52.40
C ASP A 457 -7.15 -22.12 53.02
N VAL A 458 -5.91 -21.80 52.63
CA VAL A 458 -4.71 -22.41 53.22
C VAL A 458 -4.58 -22.06 54.70
N ASP A 459 -4.79 -20.80 55.10
CA ASP A 459 -4.80 -20.38 56.51
C ASP A 459 -5.79 -21.23 57.34
N ARG A 460 -7.02 -21.39 56.84
CA ARG A 460 -8.08 -22.17 57.50
C ARG A 460 -7.71 -23.65 57.63
N ARG A 461 -7.19 -24.25 56.56
CA ARG A 461 -6.81 -25.67 56.58
C ARG A 461 -5.57 -25.92 57.45
N PHE A 462 -4.58 -25.01 57.41
CA PHE A 462 -3.39 -25.06 58.24
C PHE A 462 -3.74 -25.09 59.73
N ALA A 463 -4.68 -24.26 60.16
CA ALA A 463 -5.15 -24.22 61.55
C ALA A 463 -5.84 -25.53 62.01
N ALA A 464 -6.31 -26.35 61.06
CA ALA A 464 -7.04 -27.60 61.34
C ALA A 464 -6.16 -28.86 61.24
N VAL A 465 -4.88 -28.76 60.86
CA VAL A 465 -4.01 -29.93 60.70
C VAL A 465 -3.63 -30.53 62.07
N PRO A 466 -3.91 -31.82 62.33
CA PRO A 466 -3.46 -32.48 63.55
C PRO A 466 -1.93 -32.61 63.62
N LYS A 467 -1.36 -32.57 64.83
CA LYS A 467 0.06 -32.87 65.06
C LYS A 467 0.38 -34.30 64.59
N GLY A 468 1.49 -34.50 63.89
CA GLY A 468 1.90 -35.80 63.34
C GLY A 468 1.18 -36.21 62.05
N SER A 469 0.55 -35.27 61.35
CA SER A 469 -0.08 -35.48 60.03
C SER A 469 0.74 -34.80 58.92
N GLU A 470 2.01 -35.18 58.79
CA GLU A 470 3.01 -34.58 57.88
C GLU A 470 2.50 -34.50 56.44
N ARG A 471 1.75 -35.50 55.98
CA ARG A 471 1.19 -35.53 54.62
C ARG A 471 0.24 -34.36 54.35
N MET A 472 -0.57 -33.97 55.34
CA MET A 472 -1.51 -32.86 55.19
C MET A 472 -0.78 -31.51 55.10
N TYR A 473 0.34 -31.33 55.80
CA TYR A 473 1.17 -30.12 55.66
C TYR A 473 1.82 -30.01 54.27
N ILE A 474 2.23 -31.14 53.67
CA ILE A 474 2.78 -31.20 52.31
C ILE A 474 1.72 -30.80 51.27
N ASP A 475 0.50 -31.32 51.41
CA ASP A 475 -0.60 -30.99 50.50
C ASP A 475 -0.94 -29.49 50.55
N LEU A 476 -0.79 -28.84 51.72
CA LEU A 476 -0.98 -27.39 51.86
C LEU A 476 0.15 -26.55 51.23
N VAL A 477 1.41 -26.99 51.29
CA VAL A 477 2.52 -26.31 50.59
C VAL A 477 2.35 -26.40 49.08
N ALA A 478 1.80 -27.50 48.59
CA ALA A 478 1.42 -27.64 47.19
C ALA A 478 0.26 -26.71 46.79
N MET A 479 -0.47 -26.11 47.73
CA MET A 479 -1.48 -25.09 47.49
C MET A 479 -0.93 -23.67 47.60
N CYS A 480 -0.08 -23.38 48.59
CA CYS A 480 0.57 -22.09 48.77
C CYS A 480 1.99 -22.28 49.33
N SER A 481 3.00 -22.05 48.49
CA SER A 481 4.39 -22.40 48.78
C SER A 481 5.07 -21.41 49.74
N ASP A 482 4.57 -20.18 49.81
CA ASP A 482 5.12 -19.10 50.63
C ASP A 482 4.30 -18.80 51.90
N HIS A 483 3.37 -19.69 52.26
CA HIS A 483 2.56 -19.53 53.47
C HIS A 483 3.46 -19.56 54.74
N PRO A 484 3.46 -18.50 55.57
CA PRO A 484 4.45 -18.31 56.64
C PRO A 484 4.37 -19.39 57.74
N GLY A 485 3.18 -19.88 58.05
CA GLY A 485 2.99 -20.95 59.05
C GLY A 485 3.56 -22.29 58.61
N LEU A 486 3.45 -22.61 57.31
CA LEU A 486 3.97 -23.87 56.75
C LEU A 486 5.49 -23.83 56.69
N LEU A 487 6.06 -22.74 56.18
CA LEU A 487 7.51 -22.53 56.16
C LEU A 487 8.13 -22.64 57.57
N SER A 488 7.44 -22.14 58.59
CA SER A 488 7.88 -22.23 59.98
C SER A 488 7.86 -23.67 60.50
N TYR A 489 6.79 -24.43 60.25
CA TYR A 489 6.69 -25.85 60.64
C TYR A 489 7.80 -26.71 60.01
N PHE A 490 8.04 -26.53 58.72
CA PHE A 490 9.03 -27.28 57.95
C PHE A 490 10.48 -26.95 58.39
N ARG A 491 10.77 -25.69 58.74
CA ARG A 491 12.08 -25.30 59.29
C ARG A 491 12.39 -25.97 60.63
N SER A 492 11.38 -26.28 61.44
CA SER A 492 11.54 -26.96 62.72
C SER A 492 11.67 -28.48 62.62
N ASN A 493 11.45 -29.08 61.44
CA ASN A 493 11.48 -30.53 61.21
C ASN A 493 12.42 -30.91 60.04
N ARG A 494 13.69 -30.50 60.12
CA ARG A 494 14.70 -30.75 59.07
C ARG A 494 15.14 -32.22 59.04
N PRO A 495 15.47 -32.80 57.87
CA PRO A 495 16.07 -34.13 57.78
C PRO A 495 17.50 -34.14 58.35
N ALA A 496 17.98 -35.32 58.76
CA ALA A 496 19.37 -35.52 59.15
C ALA A 496 20.30 -35.44 57.92
N PRO A 497 21.52 -34.88 58.04
CA PRO A 497 22.48 -34.80 56.94
C PRO A 497 22.97 -36.19 56.49
N PRO A 498 23.51 -36.32 55.27
CA PRO A 498 24.16 -37.55 54.81
C PRO A 498 25.39 -37.87 55.67
N SER A 499 25.80 -39.14 55.69
CA SER A 499 26.94 -39.59 56.52
C SER A 499 28.31 -39.26 55.92
N ARG A 500 28.44 -39.19 54.58
CA ARG A 500 29.70 -38.94 53.88
C ARG A 500 29.48 -38.38 52.46
N ALA A 501 30.48 -37.69 51.93
CA ALA A 501 30.57 -37.30 50.52
C ALA A 501 32.02 -37.49 50.02
N ASP A 502 32.23 -38.42 49.09
CA ASP A 502 33.53 -38.70 48.48
C ASP A 502 33.56 -38.27 47.02
N VAL A 503 34.73 -37.85 46.53
CA VAL A 503 34.93 -37.41 45.13
C VAL A 503 36.13 -38.09 44.49
N SER A 504 36.02 -38.42 43.21
CA SER A 504 37.10 -39.01 42.39
C SER A 504 36.95 -38.63 40.91
N LYS A 505 37.98 -38.86 40.09
CA LYS A 505 37.91 -38.65 38.63
C LYS A 505 37.17 -39.83 37.98
N SER A 506 36.18 -39.54 37.15
CA SER A 506 35.47 -40.57 36.36
C SER A 506 36.21 -40.94 35.06
N ASP A 507 35.84 -42.07 34.46
CA ASP A 507 36.43 -42.57 33.21
C ASP A 507 36.27 -41.62 32.02
N ASP A 508 35.17 -40.86 31.99
CA ASP A 508 34.89 -39.83 30.97
C ASP A 508 35.58 -38.48 31.26
N GLY A 509 36.45 -38.42 32.28
CA GLY A 509 37.22 -37.23 32.63
C GLY A 509 36.48 -36.20 33.48
N ASN A 510 35.37 -36.56 34.11
CA ASN A 510 34.58 -35.67 35.00
C ASN A 510 34.82 -36.00 36.49
N VAL A 511 33.97 -35.46 37.38
CA VAL A 511 34.01 -35.76 38.82
C VAL A 511 32.87 -36.72 39.18
N LEU A 512 33.20 -37.88 39.73
CA LEU A 512 32.27 -38.81 40.36
C LEU A 512 32.14 -38.47 41.85
N ILE A 513 30.91 -38.31 42.32
CA ILE A 513 30.55 -37.98 43.71
C ILE A 513 29.80 -39.18 44.30
N SER A 514 30.14 -39.63 45.51
CA SER A 514 29.52 -40.77 46.21
C SER A 514 29.07 -40.42 47.64
N MET A 515 27.83 -40.75 48.04
CA MET A 515 27.19 -40.33 49.30
C MET A 515 27.20 -41.38 50.42
N GLY A 516 27.94 -42.48 50.26
CA GLY A 516 28.07 -43.56 51.25
C GLY A 516 26.88 -44.53 51.34
N SER A 517 25.64 -44.03 51.33
CA SER A 517 24.40 -44.83 51.28
C SER A 517 23.31 -44.11 50.49
N PRO A 518 22.24 -44.79 50.02
CA PRO A 518 21.04 -44.12 49.52
C PRO A 518 20.30 -43.35 50.63
N PRO A 519 19.55 -42.27 50.31
CA PRO A 519 18.77 -41.54 51.30
C PRO A 519 17.53 -42.35 51.73
N PRO A 520 16.97 -42.09 52.95
CA PRO A 520 15.73 -42.70 53.41
C PRO A 520 14.52 -42.47 52.47
N GLU A 521 13.43 -43.20 52.71
CA GLU A 521 12.17 -42.97 52.00
C GLU A 521 11.71 -41.49 52.15
N ASP A 522 11.16 -40.93 51.06
CA ASP A 522 10.82 -39.49 50.92
C ASP A 522 11.95 -38.45 51.06
N THR A 523 13.22 -38.87 51.07
CA THR A 523 14.39 -37.97 51.14
C THR A 523 15.22 -38.06 49.86
N SER A 524 15.78 -36.93 49.41
CA SER A 524 16.75 -36.82 48.31
C SER A 524 18.07 -36.22 48.82
N TYR A 525 19.15 -36.39 48.08
CA TYR A 525 20.38 -35.65 48.25
C TYR A 525 20.38 -34.41 47.37
N LEU A 526 20.65 -33.26 47.96
CA LEU A 526 20.90 -32.00 47.26
C LEU A 526 22.41 -31.74 47.26
N ILE A 527 23.01 -31.73 46.08
CA ILE A 527 24.47 -31.65 45.92
C ILE A 527 24.83 -30.27 45.39
N VAL A 528 25.62 -29.53 46.16
CA VAL A 528 26.09 -28.19 45.83
C VAL A 528 27.59 -28.23 45.63
N ARG A 529 28.08 -27.57 44.59
CA ARG A 529 29.50 -27.46 44.25
C ARG A 529 29.97 -26.03 44.40
N LYS A 530 31.16 -25.84 44.97
CA LYS A 530 31.82 -24.53 45.04
C LYS A 530 33.29 -24.63 44.63
N LYS A 531 33.78 -23.56 44.02
CA LYS A 531 35.18 -23.41 43.58
C LYS A 531 36.06 -23.02 44.78
N GLY A 532 37.19 -23.70 44.94
CA GLY A 532 38.27 -23.37 45.89
C GLY A 532 37.94 -23.43 47.40
N SER A 533 36.68 -23.68 47.78
CA SER A 533 36.25 -23.78 49.18
C SER A 533 34.97 -24.62 49.27
N SER A 534 34.68 -25.16 50.46
CA SER A 534 33.45 -25.92 50.69
C SER A 534 32.23 -24.98 50.72
N PRO A 535 31.08 -25.37 50.13
CA PRO A 535 29.83 -24.65 50.33
C PRO A 535 29.48 -24.54 51.82
N LEU A 536 29.01 -23.36 52.25
CA LEU A 536 28.54 -23.12 53.62
C LEU A 536 27.09 -23.59 53.83
N ASP A 537 26.23 -23.39 52.82
CA ASP A 537 24.81 -23.75 52.82
C ASP A 537 24.34 -24.15 51.41
N GLU A 538 23.05 -24.47 51.27
CA GLU A 538 22.47 -24.93 50.00
C GLU A 538 22.43 -23.87 48.88
N SER A 539 22.64 -22.60 49.23
CA SER A 539 22.69 -21.46 48.31
C SER A 539 24.12 -20.99 48.00
N ASP A 540 25.10 -21.43 48.78
CA ASP A 540 26.52 -21.07 48.64
C ASP A 540 27.27 -21.96 47.64
N GLY A 541 26.84 -21.95 46.38
CA GLY A 541 27.48 -22.66 45.29
C GLY A 541 26.52 -22.97 44.13
N ASP A 542 27.01 -23.76 43.18
CA ASP A 542 26.22 -24.24 42.05
C ASP A 542 25.49 -25.53 42.44
N LEU A 543 24.17 -25.59 42.20
CA LEU A 543 23.42 -26.84 42.31
C LEU A 543 23.89 -27.82 41.22
N VAL A 544 24.44 -28.96 41.63
CA VAL A 544 24.86 -30.04 40.73
C VAL A 544 23.68 -30.94 40.40
N ALA A 545 22.97 -31.39 41.42
CA ALA A 545 21.83 -32.28 41.27
C ALA A 545 20.98 -32.36 42.56
N GLU A 546 19.73 -32.76 42.37
CA GLU A 546 18.90 -33.37 43.40
C GLU A 546 18.62 -34.81 42.99
N THR A 547 19.09 -35.80 43.76
CA THR A 547 18.99 -37.22 43.38
C THR A 547 18.69 -38.12 44.57
N ARG A 548 18.20 -39.34 44.30
CA ARG A 548 18.10 -40.42 45.29
C ARG A 548 19.18 -41.49 45.10
N ASP A 549 19.99 -41.34 44.05
CA ASP A 549 21.11 -42.23 43.79
C ASP A 549 22.25 -42.00 44.78
N LYS A 550 23.00 -43.06 45.09
CA LYS A 550 24.16 -43.00 45.97
C LYS A 550 25.42 -42.43 45.29
N GLU A 551 25.40 -42.32 43.96
CA GLU A 551 26.52 -41.88 43.11
C GLU A 551 26.01 -41.03 41.96
N ILE A 552 26.74 -39.97 41.61
CA ILE A 552 26.45 -39.13 40.45
C ILE A 552 27.72 -38.56 39.82
N VAL A 553 27.70 -38.34 38.51
CA VAL A 553 28.80 -37.72 37.77
C VAL A 553 28.47 -36.26 37.47
N ASP A 554 29.28 -35.35 37.99
CA ASP A 554 29.22 -33.92 37.68
C ASP A 554 30.00 -33.63 36.40
N ARG A 555 29.28 -33.39 35.31
CA ARG A 555 29.82 -33.03 33.99
C ARG A 555 29.94 -31.52 33.76
N GLY A 556 29.54 -30.71 34.75
CA GLY A 556 29.52 -29.26 34.65
C GLY A 556 30.81 -28.59 35.10
N ILE A 557 31.90 -29.34 35.26
CA ILE A 557 33.17 -28.84 35.80
C ILE A 557 33.97 -28.07 34.75
N SER A 558 34.78 -27.13 35.22
CA SER A 558 35.91 -26.58 34.46
C SER A 558 37.17 -27.37 34.77
N TYR A 559 37.89 -27.82 33.74
CA TYR A 559 39.17 -28.51 33.94
C TYR A 559 40.20 -27.55 34.55
N GLY A 560 41.07 -28.08 35.41
CA GLY A 560 42.10 -27.32 36.12
C GLY A 560 41.63 -26.58 37.38
N THR A 561 40.32 -26.37 37.54
CA THR A 561 39.73 -25.73 38.73
C THR A 561 39.63 -26.71 39.89
N GLU A 562 39.94 -26.26 41.11
CA GLU A 562 39.66 -27.03 42.34
C GLU A 562 38.20 -26.85 42.76
N TYR A 563 37.49 -27.97 42.91
CA TYR A 563 36.11 -28.01 43.41
C TYR A 563 36.02 -28.74 44.73
N ARG A 564 35.05 -28.32 45.54
CA ARG A 564 34.57 -29.01 46.72
C ARG A 564 33.04 -29.08 46.68
N TYR A 565 32.49 -30.14 47.25
CA TYR A 565 31.07 -30.43 47.21
C TYR A 565 30.50 -30.50 48.63
N ALA A 566 29.27 -30.06 48.78
CA ALA A 566 28.45 -30.24 49.97
C ALA A 566 27.19 -31.02 49.58
N VAL A 567 26.90 -32.09 50.31
CA VAL A 567 25.71 -32.91 50.10
C VAL A 567 24.78 -32.73 51.29
N PHE A 568 23.59 -32.19 51.04
CA PHE A 568 22.52 -32.05 52.03
C PHE A 568 21.49 -33.15 51.82
N SER A 569 20.80 -33.55 52.89
CA SER A 569 19.56 -34.32 52.76
C SER A 569 18.42 -33.33 52.57
N LYS A 570 17.52 -33.57 51.63
CA LYS A 570 16.35 -32.74 51.38
C LYS A 570 15.09 -33.57 51.54
N ARG A 571 14.19 -33.10 52.38
CA ARG A 571 12.89 -33.73 52.64
C ARG A 571 11.82 -32.65 52.59
N TRP A 572 10.83 -32.83 51.71
CA TRP A 572 9.71 -31.91 51.55
C TRP A 572 10.11 -30.44 51.31
N GLY A 573 11.16 -30.23 50.51
CA GLY A 573 11.65 -28.88 50.18
C GLY A 573 12.58 -28.25 51.22
N VAL A 574 12.81 -28.91 52.37
CA VAL A 574 13.72 -28.44 53.42
C VAL A 574 15.00 -29.26 53.42
N VAL A 575 16.14 -28.58 53.47
CA VAL A 575 17.45 -29.24 53.58
C VAL A 575 17.84 -29.47 55.04
N SER A 576 18.75 -30.42 55.26
CA SER A 576 19.40 -30.66 56.54
C SER A 576 20.11 -29.41 57.05
N SER A 577 20.26 -29.27 58.37
CA SER A 577 20.93 -28.12 58.99
C SER A 577 22.45 -28.06 58.72
N SER A 578 23.03 -29.16 58.25
CA SER A 578 24.42 -29.27 57.81
C SER A 578 24.53 -30.16 56.57
N ALA A 579 25.71 -30.22 55.97
CA ALA A 579 26.03 -31.08 54.83
C ALA A 579 27.18 -32.03 55.14
N ALA A 580 27.26 -33.13 54.39
CA ALA A 580 28.49 -33.90 54.24
C ALA A 580 29.39 -33.21 53.21
N LEU A 581 30.62 -32.87 53.60
CA LEU A 581 31.56 -32.15 52.76
C LEU A 581 32.58 -33.10 52.11
N SER A 582 32.89 -32.87 50.84
CA SER A 582 33.95 -33.60 50.13
C SER A 582 35.34 -33.01 50.40
N GLY A 583 36.38 -33.82 50.11
CA GLY A 583 37.73 -33.29 49.87
C GLY A 583 37.83 -32.48 48.57
N PRO A 584 38.92 -31.72 48.37
CA PRO A 584 39.18 -31.00 47.12
C PRO A 584 39.48 -31.94 45.96
N ILE A 585 39.03 -31.60 44.75
CA ILE A 585 39.33 -32.34 43.52
C ILE A 585 39.59 -31.39 42.34
N SER A 586 40.58 -31.73 41.50
CA SER A 586 40.84 -31.10 40.20
C SER A 586 41.03 -32.16 39.12
N VAL A 587 40.41 -31.95 37.96
CA VAL A 587 40.58 -32.82 36.79
C VAL A 587 41.15 -32.00 35.63
N PHE A 588 42.03 -32.59 34.82
CA PHE A 588 42.68 -31.94 33.67
C PHE A 588 42.42 -32.70 32.38
N ALA A 589 42.33 -31.97 31.26
CA ALA A 589 42.06 -32.52 29.93
C ALA A 589 43.16 -32.15 28.92
N GLU A 590 43.47 -33.08 28.02
CA GLU A 590 44.37 -32.87 26.87
C GLU A 590 43.68 -32.06 25.76
N VAL A 591 44.47 -31.42 24.89
CA VAL A 591 43.96 -30.79 23.66
C VAL A 591 43.45 -31.87 22.71
N MET A 592 42.22 -31.71 22.20
CA MET A 592 41.52 -32.70 21.38
C MET A 592 41.60 -32.37 19.89
N ASP A 593 41.35 -33.35 19.02
CA ASP A 593 41.19 -33.20 17.56
C ASP A 593 42.33 -32.43 16.85
N VAL A 594 43.58 -32.68 17.24
CA VAL A 594 44.75 -32.00 16.67
C VAL A 594 45.02 -32.46 15.23
N SER A 595 45.09 -31.51 14.29
CA SER A 595 45.36 -31.74 12.87
C SER A 595 46.29 -30.65 12.27
N ALA A 596 46.94 -30.94 11.14
CA ALA A 596 47.86 -30.02 10.45
C ALA A 596 47.65 -30.04 8.93
N SER A 597 47.67 -28.87 8.27
CA SER A 597 47.47 -28.73 6.81
C SER A 597 48.30 -27.57 6.20
N PRO A 598 48.66 -27.62 4.90
CA PRO A 598 49.30 -26.50 4.22
C PRO A 598 48.34 -25.31 4.08
N ALA A 599 48.85 -24.08 4.20
CA ALA A 599 48.08 -22.83 4.12
C ALA A 599 48.83 -21.75 3.31
N GLU A 600 48.13 -20.67 2.93
CA GLU A 600 48.67 -19.54 2.14
C GLU A 600 49.93 -18.91 2.76
N GLU A 601 50.03 -18.91 4.08
CA GLU A 601 51.17 -18.39 4.84
C GLU A 601 51.86 -19.49 5.68
N GLY A 602 52.05 -20.72 5.16
CA GLY A 602 52.82 -21.78 5.85
C GLY A 602 52.02 -23.03 6.24
N ILE A 603 52.06 -23.46 7.52
CA ILE A 603 51.30 -24.62 8.02
C ILE A 603 50.27 -24.19 9.05
N ARG A 604 49.01 -24.61 8.86
CA ARG A 604 47.93 -24.42 9.81
C ARG A 604 47.74 -25.66 10.68
N LEU A 605 47.74 -25.48 12.00
CA LEU A 605 47.29 -26.46 12.99
C LEU A 605 45.88 -26.10 13.45
N ASP A 606 44.99 -27.09 13.51
CA ASP A 606 43.64 -26.95 14.07
C ASP A 606 43.44 -27.96 15.19
N PHE A 607 42.81 -27.53 16.29
CA PHE A 607 42.62 -28.36 17.49
C PHE A 607 41.49 -27.80 18.38
N LYS A 608 41.00 -28.60 19.34
CA LYS A 608 39.96 -28.18 20.30
C LYS A 608 40.54 -27.95 21.68
N VAL A 609 40.37 -26.72 22.17
CA VAL A 609 40.84 -26.29 23.49
C VAL A 609 39.89 -26.77 24.59
N PRO A 610 40.37 -27.49 25.61
CA PRO A 610 39.54 -27.86 26.75
C PRO A 610 39.10 -26.66 27.59
N ARG A 611 37.88 -26.72 28.15
CA ARG A 611 37.36 -25.66 29.04
C ARG A 611 38.20 -25.54 30.31
N GLY A 612 38.59 -24.32 30.70
CA GLY A 612 39.44 -24.06 31.87
C GLY A 612 40.94 -24.13 31.60
N CYS A 613 41.35 -24.49 30.38
CA CYS A 613 42.73 -24.37 29.92
C CYS A 613 43.17 -22.90 29.98
N SER A 614 44.31 -22.61 30.60
CA SER A 614 44.86 -21.26 30.71
C SER A 614 45.54 -20.84 29.42
N ARG A 615 46.27 -21.78 28.79
CA ARG A 615 46.84 -21.61 27.46
C ARG A 615 47.21 -22.93 26.82
N VAL A 616 47.29 -22.93 25.50
CA VAL A 616 47.79 -24.03 24.67
C VAL A 616 49.21 -23.69 24.23
N LEU A 617 50.09 -24.68 24.33
CA LEU A 617 51.48 -24.58 23.96
C LEU A 617 51.75 -25.51 22.78
N VAL A 618 52.35 -24.95 21.74
CA VAL A 618 52.76 -25.68 20.53
C VAL A 618 54.27 -25.86 20.58
N PHE A 619 54.73 -27.09 20.38
CA PHE A 619 56.13 -27.44 20.21
C PHE A 619 56.34 -27.87 18.77
N ARG A 620 57.46 -27.46 18.15
CA ARG A 620 57.81 -27.77 16.76
C ARG A 620 59.14 -28.51 16.71
N GLY A 621 59.23 -29.51 15.85
CA GLY A 621 60.47 -30.17 15.45
C GLY A 621 60.56 -30.29 13.93
N GLU A 622 61.77 -30.19 13.39
CA GLU A 622 62.03 -30.35 11.96
C GLU A 622 62.49 -31.78 11.68
N GLY A 623 61.71 -32.57 10.95
CA GLY A 623 62.04 -33.96 10.62
C GLY A 623 61.95 -34.97 11.78
N SER A 624 61.67 -34.53 13.01
CA SER A 624 61.49 -35.40 14.19
C SER A 624 60.56 -34.78 15.23
N ASP A 625 59.99 -35.60 16.12
CA ASP A 625 59.09 -35.13 17.19
C ASP A 625 59.80 -34.17 18.16
N PRO A 626 59.11 -33.12 18.64
CA PRO A 626 59.69 -32.18 19.60
C PRO A 626 59.90 -32.81 20.98
N ALA A 627 60.95 -32.39 21.70
CA ALA A 627 61.28 -32.90 23.04
C ALA A 627 60.17 -32.60 24.07
N ALA A 628 59.82 -33.60 24.89
CA ALA A 628 58.69 -33.56 25.83
C ALA A 628 58.80 -32.51 26.96
N ALA A 629 59.99 -31.93 27.19
CA ALA A 629 60.27 -30.91 28.21
C ALA A 629 60.89 -29.63 27.63
N GLY A 630 60.76 -29.41 26.31
CA GLY A 630 61.36 -28.27 25.63
C GLY A 630 60.69 -26.91 25.94
N VAL A 631 61.30 -25.84 25.41
CA VAL A 631 60.67 -24.51 25.33
C VAL A 631 59.58 -24.55 24.25
N PRO A 632 58.35 -24.05 24.50
CA PRO A 632 57.31 -24.04 23.48
C PRO A 632 57.76 -23.18 22.29
N TYR A 633 57.48 -23.68 21.08
CA TYR A 633 57.67 -22.93 19.85
C TYR A 633 56.69 -21.75 19.79
N ALA A 634 55.44 -21.96 20.22
CA ALA A 634 54.45 -20.90 20.35
C ALA A 634 53.55 -21.09 21.57
N ASP A 635 53.18 -19.98 22.21
CA ASP A 635 52.06 -19.87 23.14
C ASP A 635 50.88 -19.29 22.36
N VAL A 636 49.84 -20.10 22.15
CA VAL A 636 48.69 -19.72 21.32
C VAL A 636 47.50 -19.31 22.18
N GLY A 637 47.73 -19.09 23.48
CA GLY A 637 46.69 -18.74 24.43
C GLY A 637 45.55 -19.75 24.39
N THR A 638 44.32 -19.28 24.25
CA THR A 638 43.13 -20.15 24.16
C THR A 638 42.60 -20.29 22.73
N LEU A 639 43.40 -19.94 21.72
CA LEU A 639 43.02 -20.15 20.32
C LEU A 639 42.90 -21.64 20.00
N SER A 640 41.95 -22.00 19.14
CA SER A 640 41.72 -23.37 18.64
C SER A 640 42.48 -23.67 17.33
N TYR A 641 43.45 -22.82 16.99
CA TYR A 641 44.30 -22.99 15.82
C TYR A 641 45.62 -22.26 16.01
N PHE A 642 46.59 -22.60 15.16
CA PHE A 642 47.89 -21.92 15.05
C PHE A 642 48.34 -21.92 13.60
N VAL A 643 48.99 -20.85 13.14
CA VAL A 643 49.61 -20.82 11.80
C VAL A 643 51.11 -20.60 11.98
N ASP A 644 51.88 -21.63 11.61
CA ASP A 644 53.33 -21.56 11.51
C ASP A 644 53.71 -20.89 10.19
N LYS A 645 53.97 -19.59 10.25
CA LYS A 645 54.40 -18.76 9.11
C LYS A 645 55.87 -18.90 8.75
N GLU A 646 56.64 -19.52 9.62
CA GLU A 646 58.07 -19.76 9.42
C GLU A 646 58.34 -21.12 8.75
N ALA A 647 57.29 -21.92 8.54
CA ALA A 647 57.38 -23.17 7.79
C ALA A 647 57.65 -22.86 6.30
N ALA A 648 58.90 -23.04 5.88
CA ALA A 648 59.34 -22.72 4.53
C ALA A 648 58.80 -23.72 3.49
N ASP A 649 58.35 -23.20 2.34
CA ASP A 649 57.99 -24.02 1.18
C ASP A 649 59.19 -24.89 0.74
N GLY A 650 59.00 -26.21 0.60
CA GLY A 650 60.11 -27.11 0.26
C GLY A 650 59.92 -28.59 0.61
N GLU A 651 61.04 -29.28 0.92
CA GLU A 651 61.11 -30.72 1.20
C GLU A 651 60.91 -31.13 2.66
N VAL A 652 60.92 -30.16 3.56
CA VAL A 652 60.93 -30.39 5.01
C VAL A 652 59.54 -30.75 5.53
N THR A 653 59.45 -31.81 6.35
CA THR A 653 58.24 -32.16 7.11
C THR A 653 58.40 -31.68 8.54
N TYR A 654 57.47 -30.84 9.00
CA TYR A 654 57.43 -30.32 10.35
C TYR A 654 56.56 -31.20 11.25
N HIS A 655 57.05 -31.50 12.45
CA HIS A 655 56.36 -32.25 13.50
C HIS A 655 55.95 -31.30 14.62
N TYR A 656 54.75 -31.48 15.15
CA TYR A 656 54.17 -30.62 16.18
C TYR A 656 53.64 -31.44 17.34
N LYS A 657 53.71 -30.88 18.55
CA LYS A 657 53.02 -31.37 19.75
C LYS A 657 52.24 -30.23 20.39
N VAL A 658 50.99 -30.46 20.73
CA VAL A 658 50.07 -29.43 21.23
C VAL A 658 49.57 -29.83 22.62
N ALA A 659 49.92 -29.06 23.65
CA ALA A 659 49.62 -29.36 25.04
C ALA A 659 48.78 -28.24 25.70
N ALA A 660 47.87 -28.61 26.59
CA ALA A 660 47.13 -27.69 27.45
C ALA A 660 47.90 -27.42 28.75
N GLU A 661 47.93 -26.16 29.19
CA GLU A 661 48.48 -25.75 30.48
C GLU A 661 47.41 -25.07 31.35
N TYR A 662 47.38 -25.43 32.63
CA TYR A 662 46.38 -25.00 33.61
C TYR A 662 47.08 -24.34 34.81
N SER A 663 46.83 -23.05 35.03
CA SER A 663 47.46 -22.27 36.10
C SER A 663 46.48 -21.72 37.15
N GLU A 664 45.17 -21.80 36.92
CA GLU A 664 44.16 -21.24 37.83
C GLU A 664 44.23 -21.89 39.23
N GLY A 665 44.36 -21.06 40.28
CA GLY A 665 44.38 -21.51 41.68
C GLY A 665 45.62 -22.31 42.09
N ARG A 666 46.68 -22.31 41.27
CA ARG A 666 47.90 -23.11 41.50
C ARG A 666 49.14 -22.23 41.57
N ALA A 667 50.06 -22.57 42.48
CA ALA A 667 51.37 -21.92 42.56
C ALA A 667 52.29 -22.31 41.38
N THR A 668 52.13 -23.53 40.86
CA THR A 668 52.85 -24.04 39.69
C THR A 668 51.86 -24.51 38.62
N PRO A 669 51.97 -24.03 37.37
CA PRO A 669 51.09 -24.47 36.28
C PRO A 669 51.22 -25.97 36.03
N TYR A 670 50.09 -26.64 35.83
CA TYR A 670 50.05 -28.04 35.40
C TYR A 670 49.99 -28.11 33.88
N ARG A 671 50.98 -28.77 33.27
CA ARG A 671 51.01 -29.01 31.83
C ARG A 671 50.65 -30.46 31.53
N THR A 672 49.75 -30.63 30.58
CA THR A 672 49.35 -31.93 30.04
C THR A 672 50.43 -32.53 29.14
N SER A 673 50.30 -33.81 28.78
CA SER A 673 51.32 -34.53 28.01
C SER A 673 51.41 -34.08 26.56
N GLY A 674 50.29 -33.64 25.96
CA GLY A 674 50.18 -33.08 24.61
C GLY A 674 50.00 -34.10 23.48
N SER A 675 49.24 -33.70 22.45
CA SER A 675 48.89 -34.49 21.25
C SER A 675 49.78 -34.15 20.05
N ALA A 676 50.24 -35.14 19.27
CA ALA A 676 51.25 -34.94 18.20
C ALA A 676 50.69 -35.03 16.74
N VAL A 677 51.25 -34.26 15.80
CA VAL A 677 50.86 -34.19 14.37
C VAL A 677 52.03 -33.74 13.45
N ARG A 678 51.96 -33.91 12.12
CA ARG A 678 53.01 -33.46 11.15
C ARG A 678 52.49 -32.97 9.79
N CYS A 679 53.21 -32.08 9.08
CA CYS A 679 52.82 -31.50 7.77
C CYS A 679 54.00 -30.92 6.93
N ARG A 680 53.84 -30.74 5.60
CA ARG A 680 54.82 -30.17 4.63
C ARG A 680 54.19 -29.01 3.77
N PRO A 681 54.79 -27.80 3.63
CA PRO A 681 54.18 -26.62 2.95
C PRO A 681 54.21 -26.61 1.40
N ARG A 682 53.32 -25.84 0.72
CA ARG A 682 53.24 -25.61 -0.76
C ARG A 682 52.58 -24.23 -1.10
N PRO A 683 53.01 -23.48 -2.15
CA PRO A 683 52.42 -22.17 -2.52
C PRO A 683 51.06 -22.23 -3.27
N PRO A 684 50.14 -21.26 -3.10
CA PRO A 684 48.79 -21.26 -3.69
C PRO A 684 48.67 -20.61 -5.11
N PRO A 685 47.63 -20.97 -5.90
CA PRO A 685 47.39 -20.48 -7.27
C PRO A 685 46.72 -19.09 -7.35
N LYS A 686 46.84 -18.37 -8.50
CA LYS A 686 46.24 -17.03 -8.71
C LYS A 686 44.77 -17.09 -9.18
N PRO A 687 43.84 -16.27 -8.63
CA PRO A 687 42.43 -16.26 -9.06
C PRO A 687 42.19 -15.71 -10.48
N VAL A 688 41.17 -16.24 -11.17
CA VAL A 688 40.73 -15.78 -12.50
C VAL A 688 39.86 -14.52 -12.39
N SER A 689 40.27 -13.40 -12.98
CA SER A 689 39.56 -12.11 -12.84
C SER A 689 38.82 -11.63 -14.09
N ASP A 690 39.12 -12.18 -15.26
CA ASP A 690 38.66 -11.72 -16.58
C ASP A 690 37.52 -12.56 -17.18
N LEU A 691 36.76 -13.27 -16.33
CA LEU A 691 35.66 -14.13 -16.79
C LEU A 691 34.54 -13.32 -17.47
N THR A 692 34.18 -13.74 -18.67
CA THR A 692 33.02 -13.24 -19.42
C THR A 692 32.12 -14.39 -19.83
N VAL A 693 30.79 -14.19 -19.79
CA VAL A 693 29.81 -15.19 -20.22
C VAL A 693 28.78 -14.53 -21.13
N THR A 694 28.57 -15.08 -22.33
CA THR A 694 27.56 -14.62 -23.29
C THR A 694 26.57 -15.73 -23.62
N TYR A 695 25.32 -15.36 -23.95
CA TYR A 695 24.27 -16.29 -24.34
C TYR A 695 23.92 -16.10 -25.82
N GLY A 696 23.90 -17.20 -26.59
CA GLY A 696 23.56 -17.18 -28.01
C GLY A 696 23.29 -18.58 -28.55
N GLY A 697 22.30 -18.72 -29.44
CA GLY A 697 21.98 -20.00 -30.08
C GLY A 697 21.60 -21.13 -29.12
N GLY A 698 21.01 -20.80 -27.96
CA GLY A 698 20.59 -21.79 -26.94
C GLY A 698 21.71 -22.29 -26.01
N ARG A 699 22.91 -21.70 -26.07
CA ARG A 699 24.06 -22.09 -25.23
C ARG A 699 24.76 -20.86 -24.64
N PHE A 700 25.47 -21.08 -23.54
CA PHE A 700 26.35 -20.10 -22.91
C PHE A 700 27.79 -20.34 -23.36
N ILE A 701 28.52 -19.25 -23.57
CA ILE A 701 29.94 -19.26 -23.95
C ILE A 701 30.71 -18.45 -22.90
N ALA A 702 31.55 -19.13 -22.11
CA ALA A 702 32.47 -18.51 -21.16
C ALA A 702 33.88 -18.36 -21.75
N LYS A 703 34.56 -17.26 -21.44
CA LYS A 703 35.96 -16.99 -21.82
C LYS A 703 36.71 -16.33 -20.66
N PHE A 704 37.94 -16.78 -20.40
CA PHE A 704 38.83 -16.28 -19.34
C PHE A 704 40.28 -16.75 -19.55
N THR A 705 41.21 -16.18 -18.78
CA THR A 705 42.64 -16.53 -18.77
C THR A 705 43.04 -17.13 -17.41
N SER A 706 43.82 -18.22 -17.39
CA SER A 706 44.27 -18.88 -16.15
C SER A 706 45.69 -19.45 -16.28
N SER A 707 46.47 -19.43 -15.19
CA SER A 707 47.81 -20.05 -15.11
C SER A 707 47.77 -21.56 -14.85
N GLU A 708 46.63 -22.07 -14.37
CA GLU A 708 46.38 -23.47 -14.06
C GLU A 708 45.03 -23.91 -14.63
N ASP A 709 44.75 -25.21 -14.65
CA ASP A 709 43.45 -25.70 -15.09
C ASP A 709 42.35 -25.22 -14.14
N ALA A 710 41.39 -24.47 -14.69
CA ALA A 710 40.23 -23.95 -13.98
C ALA A 710 38.96 -24.64 -14.47
N GLU A 711 38.05 -24.89 -13.53
CA GLU A 711 36.74 -25.48 -13.78
C GLU A 711 35.64 -24.47 -13.55
N LEU A 712 34.52 -24.63 -14.26
CA LEU A 712 33.37 -23.74 -14.10
C LEU A 712 32.42 -24.24 -13.02
N PHE A 713 32.02 -23.34 -12.12
CA PHE A 713 31.03 -23.58 -11.07
C PHE A 713 29.88 -22.59 -11.18
N ILE A 714 28.71 -22.96 -10.70
CA ILE A 714 27.54 -22.09 -10.58
C ILE A 714 27.03 -22.05 -9.14
N SER A 715 26.82 -20.86 -8.58
CA SER A 715 26.19 -20.66 -7.27
C SER A 715 24.70 -20.33 -7.41
N ASP A 716 23.99 -20.37 -6.29
CA ASP A 716 22.64 -19.83 -6.16
C ASP A 716 22.64 -18.31 -6.36
N PRO A 717 21.60 -17.70 -6.99
CA PRO A 717 21.54 -16.27 -7.23
C PRO A 717 21.57 -15.41 -5.96
N SER A 718 21.26 -15.98 -4.78
CA SER A 718 21.37 -15.29 -3.49
C SER A 718 22.81 -15.23 -2.94
N ARG A 719 23.78 -15.88 -3.61
CA ARG A 719 25.15 -16.05 -3.11
C ARG A 719 26.17 -15.70 -4.19
N ASP A 720 26.59 -14.44 -4.21
CA ASP A 720 27.84 -14.07 -4.89
C ASP A 720 29.03 -14.40 -3.99
N LEU A 721 29.88 -15.33 -4.42
CA LEU A 721 31.06 -15.77 -3.66
C LEU A 721 32.21 -14.75 -3.71
N GLY A 722 32.17 -13.81 -4.67
CA GLY A 722 33.28 -12.90 -4.94
C GLY A 722 34.60 -13.62 -5.26
N MET A 723 35.66 -12.85 -5.48
CA MET A 723 37.01 -13.41 -5.58
C MET A 723 37.49 -13.80 -4.20
N SER A 724 37.73 -15.09 -3.96
CA SER A 724 38.09 -15.62 -2.65
C SER A 724 38.84 -16.95 -2.74
N SER A 725 39.41 -17.39 -1.63
CA SER A 725 39.93 -18.75 -1.46
C SER A 725 39.15 -19.45 -0.34
N CYS A 726 38.85 -20.73 -0.50
CA CYS A 726 38.14 -21.51 0.51
C CYS A 726 38.58 -22.99 0.48
N MET A 727 38.25 -23.74 1.52
CA MET A 727 38.44 -25.19 1.48
C MET A 727 37.54 -25.80 0.39
N SER A 728 38.05 -26.77 -0.36
CA SER A 728 37.29 -27.41 -1.45
C SER A 728 36.00 -28.07 -0.97
N SER A 729 35.96 -28.54 0.28
CA SER A 729 34.75 -29.05 0.93
C SER A 729 33.67 -27.97 1.13
N ASP A 730 34.07 -26.73 1.37
CA ASP A 730 33.14 -25.61 1.57
C ASP A 730 32.66 -25.03 0.24
N LEU A 731 33.46 -25.14 -0.83
CA LEU A 731 33.02 -24.80 -2.18
C LEU A 731 31.82 -25.65 -2.60
N GLY A 732 31.84 -26.96 -2.36
CA GLY A 732 30.73 -27.85 -2.73
C GLY A 732 29.41 -27.54 -2.01
N ARG A 733 29.46 -26.84 -0.87
CA ARG A 733 28.27 -26.34 -0.15
C ARG A 733 27.74 -25.03 -0.74
N SER A 734 28.57 -24.31 -1.48
CA SER A 734 28.34 -22.93 -1.88
C SER A 734 28.11 -22.77 -3.40
N ALA A 735 28.72 -23.63 -4.20
CA ALA A 735 28.55 -23.68 -5.65
C ALA A 735 28.64 -25.12 -6.18
N LYS A 736 27.97 -25.37 -7.31
CA LYS A 736 27.95 -26.67 -8.00
C LYS A 736 28.82 -26.60 -9.25
N ARG A 737 29.63 -27.64 -9.47
CA ARG A 737 30.43 -27.77 -10.70
C ARG A 737 29.49 -27.90 -11.91
N LEU A 738 29.77 -27.15 -12.98
CA LEU A 738 29.00 -27.23 -14.21
C LEU A 738 29.36 -28.51 -14.98
N GLY A 739 28.33 -29.32 -15.29
CA GLY A 739 28.45 -30.51 -16.13
C GLY A 739 28.34 -30.19 -17.63
N GLY A 740 28.90 -31.05 -18.48
CA GLY A 740 28.74 -30.94 -19.94
C GLY A 740 29.43 -29.74 -20.59
N VAL A 741 30.42 -29.16 -19.91
CA VAL A 741 31.23 -28.05 -20.43
C VAL A 741 32.15 -28.58 -21.54
N ILE A 742 32.05 -27.98 -22.73
CA ILE A 742 32.90 -28.28 -23.89
C ILE A 742 33.97 -27.20 -23.99
N LYS A 743 35.25 -27.57 -23.86
CA LYS A 743 36.40 -26.68 -24.07
C LYS A 743 36.72 -26.63 -25.56
N ASN A 744 36.47 -25.50 -26.19
CA ASN A 744 36.76 -25.27 -27.61
C ASN A 744 38.25 -24.93 -27.80
N HIS A 745 38.79 -25.21 -28.99
CA HIS A 745 40.20 -24.96 -29.33
C HIS A 745 40.65 -23.48 -29.20
N ALA A 746 39.70 -22.54 -29.14
CA ALA A 746 39.96 -21.11 -28.98
C ALA A 746 39.91 -20.60 -27.52
N GLY A 747 40.00 -21.50 -26.52
CA GLY A 747 39.96 -21.12 -25.10
C GLY A 747 38.58 -20.70 -24.59
N ALA A 748 37.52 -21.03 -25.33
CA ALA A 748 36.14 -20.76 -24.96
C ALA A 748 35.47 -22.03 -24.40
N TYR A 749 34.69 -21.88 -23.34
CA TYR A 749 33.97 -22.95 -22.66
C TYR A 749 32.49 -22.84 -22.98
N THR A 750 31.94 -23.82 -23.68
CA THR A 750 30.52 -23.83 -24.05
C THR A 750 29.74 -24.76 -23.14
N PHE A 751 28.64 -24.27 -22.57
CA PHE A 751 27.77 -25.06 -21.70
C PHE A 751 26.31 -24.68 -21.88
N SER A 752 25.41 -25.52 -21.36
CA SER A 752 23.97 -25.27 -21.37
C SER A 752 23.48 -25.38 -19.93
N LEU A 753 22.53 -24.51 -19.57
CA LEU A 753 21.89 -24.55 -18.27
C LEU A 753 20.46 -25.08 -18.45
N PRO A 754 19.95 -25.89 -17.51
CA PRO A 754 18.55 -26.29 -17.53
C PRO A 754 17.61 -25.08 -17.60
N PRO A 755 16.45 -25.18 -18.28
CA PRO A 755 15.46 -24.11 -18.29
C PRO A 755 15.06 -23.69 -16.86
N GLY A 756 15.02 -22.38 -16.62
CA GLY A 756 14.71 -21.80 -15.31
C GLY A 756 15.88 -21.71 -14.33
N THR A 757 17.10 -22.04 -14.76
CA THR A 757 18.33 -21.81 -13.97
C THR A 757 18.64 -20.31 -13.89
N VAL A 758 19.00 -19.86 -12.68
CA VAL A 758 19.55 -18.53 -12.37
C VAL A 758 20.73 -18.73 -11.42
N GLY A 759 21.79 -17.94 -11.54
CA GLY A 759 22.96 -18.04 -10.66
C GLY A 759 24.17 -17.25 -11.14
N TYR A 760 25.28 -17.34 -10.41
CA TYR A 760 26.57 -16.77 -10.82
C TYR A 760 27.51 -17.87 -11.26
N VAL A 761 28.17 -17.69 -12.40
CA VAL A 761 29.19 -18.61 -12.93
C VAL A 761 30.58 -18.11 -12.54
N TYR A 762 31.43 -19.03 -12.08
CA TYR A 762 32.81 -18.78 -11.63
C TYR A 762 33.78 -19.70 -12.36
N ALA A 763 35.00 -19.24 -12.58
CA ALA A 763 36.15 -20.08 -12.91
C ALA A 763 36.96 -20.33 -11.63
N VAL A 764 37.17 -21.60 -11.27
CA VAL A 764 37.76 -22.01 -9.99
C VAL A 764 38.96 -22.91 -10.23
N ILE A 765 40.07 -22.65 -9.54
CA ILE A 765 41.29 -23.47 -9.54
C ILE A 765 41.37 -24.21 -8.21
N THR A 766 41.55 -25.53 -8.22
CA THR A 766 41.61 -26.35 -7.00
C THR A 766 42.98 -26.98 -6.84
N SER A 767 43.64 -26.72 -5.69
CA SER A 767 44.96 -27.25 -5.35
C SER A 767 45.08 -27.52 -3.85
N GLY A 768 45.60 -28.70 -3.47
CA GLY A 768 45.93 -29.02 -2.07
C GLY A 768 44.75 -29.04 -1.08
N GLY A 769 43.51 -29.21 -1.55
CA GLY A 769 42.30 -29.14 -0.71
C GLY A 769 41.72 -27.73 -0.56
N THR A 770 42.32 -26.74 -1.24
CA THR A 770 41.87 -25.35 -1.31
C THR A 770 41.40 -25.04 -2.72
N SER A 771 40.30 -24.30 -2.83
CA SER A 771 39.74 -23.79 -4.07
C SER A 771 39.87 -22.28 -4.13
N VAL A 772 40.46 -21.78 -5.21
CA VAL A 772 40.61 -20.35 -5.49
C VAL A 772 39.56 -19.94 -6.51
N ILE A 773 38.62 -19.10 -6.07
CA ILE A 773 37.43 -18.67 -6.79
C ILE A 773 37.71 -17.35 -7.51
N GLY A 774 37.47 -17.33 -8.82
CA GLY A 774 37.54 -16.14 -9.67
C GLY A 774 36.33 -15.22 -9.55
N ASN A 775 36.27 -14.19 -10.40
CA ASN A 775 35.14 -13.26 -10.44
C ASN A 775 33.85 -13.93 -10.97
N GLY A 776 32.70 -13.60 -10.40
CA GLY A 776 31.40 -14.19 -10.74
C GLY A 776 30.64 -13.44 -11.83
N VAL A 777 30.00 -14.17 -12.76
CA VAL A 777 29.15 -13.59 -13.82
C VAL A 777 27.72 -14.11 -13.70
N PHE A 778 26.75 -13.21 -13.56
CA PHE A 778 25.33 -13.56 -13.45
C PHE A 778 24.75 -14.12 -14.76
N VAL A 779 24.03 -15.24 -14.68
CA VAL A 779 23.36 -15.91 -15.79
C VAL A 779 21.93 -16.32 -15.42
N SER A 780 21.05 -16.37 -16.42
CA SER A 780 19.63 -16.73 -16.25
C SER A 780 19.06 -17.30 -17.55
N THR A 781 18.21 -18.30 -17.42
CA THR A 781 17.45 -18.94 -18.52
C THR A 781 15.94 -18.73 -18.39
N LEU A 782 15.51 -17.83 -17.50
CA LEU A 782 14.11 -17.45 -17.36
C LEU A 782 13.66 -16.62 -18.56
N ALA A 783 12.42 -16.85 -19.02
CA ALA A 783 11.90 -16.20 -20.23
C ALA A 783 11.74 -14.68 -20.03
N ASP A 784 12.10 -13.93 -21.07
CA ASP A 784 11.94 -12.48 -21.17
C ASP A 784 10.63 -12.10 -21.88
N VAL A 785 10.20 -10.84 -21.72
CA VAL A 785 9.11 -10.26 -22.51
C VAL A 785 9.46 -10.29 -23.99
N THR A 786 8.48 -10.61 -24.83
CA THR A 786 8.62 -10.59 -26.28
C THR A 786 7.70 -9.55 -26.91
N ASN A 787 7.95 -9.18 -28.16
CA ASN A 787 7.11 -8.24 -28.92
C ASN A 787 6.90 -6.87 -28.24
N VAL A 788 7.95 -6.31 -27.66
CA VAL A 788 7.91 -5.01 -26.98
C VAL A 788 7.72 -3.86 -27.97
N ARG A 789 6.72 -3.01 -27.73
CA ARG A 789 6.41 -1.78 -28.46
C ARG A 789 6.22 -0.63 -27.48
N THR A 790 6.56 0.59 -27.91
CA THR A 790 6.60 1.77 -27.05
C THR A 790 5.90 2.96 -27.69
N THR A 791 5.17 3.75 -26.90
CA THR A 791 4.53 5.00 -27.34
C THR A 791 4.69 6.07 -26.27
N MET A 792 5.17 7.26 -26.63
CA MET A 792 5.41 8.35 -25.69
C MET A 792 4.14 9.15 -25.39
N ASP A 793 3.91 9.47 -24.11
CA ASP A 793 2.83 10.34 -23.63
C ASP A 793 3.36 11.27 -22.52
N GLY A 794 3.79 12.47 -22.91
CA GLY A 794 4.38 13.46 -22.01
C GLY A 794 5.70 13.00 -21.39
N ASP A 795 5.73 12.93 -20.06
CA ASP A 795 6.84 12.38 -19.27
C ASP A 795 6.72 10.86 -19.02
N SER A 796 5.74 10.20 -19.65
CA SER A 796 5.48 8.78 -19.51
C SER A 796 5.65 8.04 -20.83
N CYS A 797 5.96 6.75 -20.77
CA CYS A 797 5.98 5.83 -21.89
C CYS A 797 4.92 4.74 -21.67
N ILE A 798 4.09 4.52 -22.68
CA ILE A 798 3.13 3.41 -22.77
C ILE A 798 3.84 2.24 -23.46
N LEU A 799 3.91 1.11 -22.77
CA LEU A 799 4.53 -0.13 -23.22
C LEU A 799 3.47 -1.17 -23.54
N THR A 800 3.65 -1.89 -24.64
CA THR A 800 2.93 -3.14 -24.92
C THR A 800 3.93 -4.25 -25.25
N PHE A 801 3.69 -5.45 -24.77
CA PHE A 801 4.50 -6.64 -24.97
C PHE A 801 3.67 -7.90 -24.69
N GLN A 802 4.20 -9.06 -25.09
CA GLN A 802 3.65 -10.36 -24.71
C GLN A 802 4.20 -10.77 -23.34
N TRP A 803 3.28 -11.11 -22.44
CA TRP A 803 3.60 -11.51 -21.08
C TRP A 803 4.15 -12.95 -21.04
N PRO A 804 5.35 -13.18 -20.48
CA PRO A 804 5.91 -14.53 -20.40
C PRO A 804 5.13 -15.44 -19.46
N ALA A 805 4.96 -16.71 -19.85
CA ALA A 805 4.24 -17.69 -19.03
C ALA A 805 4.93 -17.90 -17.67
N GLY A 806 4.16 -17.79 -16.58
CA GLY A 806 4.66 -17.98 -15.21
C GLY A 806 5.42 -16.79 -14.62
N CYS A 807 5.50 -15.66 -15.32
CA CYS A 807 6.09 -14.42 -14.79
C CYS A 807 5.10 -13.72 -13.83
N ASP A 808 5.54 -13.43 -12.60
CA ASP A 808 4.69 -12.83 -11.56
C ASP A 808 4.50 -11.33 -11.79
N ARG A 809 5.55 -10.63 -12.18
CA ARG A 809 5.55 -9.18 -12.45
C ARG A 809 6.76 -8.81 -13.29
N ILE A 810 6.68 -7.69 -13.99
CA ILE A 810 7.80 -7.14 -14.75
C ILE A 810 8.33 -5.90 -14.03
N LYS A 811 9.66 -5.81 -13.94
CA LYS A 811 10.36 -4.66 -13.39
C LYS A 811 11.03 -3.88 -14.52
N ALA A 812 10.63 -2.63 -14.70
CA ALA A 812 11.33 -1.69 -15.56
C ALA A 812 12.41 -0.96 -14.72
N ALA A 813 13.65 -1.42 -14.81
CA ALA A 813 14.82 -0.77 -14.21
C ALA A 813 15.29 0.37 -15.11
N MET A 814 15.54 1.55 -14.56
CA MET A 814 15.80 2.77 -15.34
C MET A 814 17.06 3.48 -14.83
N ARG A 815 17.88 3.98 -15.77
CA ARG A 815 19.09 4.77 -15.51
C ARG A 815 19.24 5.91 -16.52
N SER A 816 20.00 6.93 -16.16
CA SER A 816 20.29 8.08 -17.03
C SER A 816 21.53 7.88 -17.94
N ASP A 817 22.45 6.99 -17.57
CA ASP A 817 23.79 6.89 -18.17
C ASP A 817 24.01 5.66 -19.08
N ARG A 818 23.50 4.48 -18.69
CA ARG A 818 23.70 3.20 -19.38
C ARG A 818 22.56 2.23 -19.11
N PHE A 819 22.51 1.09 -19.81
CA PHE A 819 21.57 0.01 -19.46
C PHE A 819 21.90 -0.62 -18.09
N PRO A 820 20.89 -0.91 -17.27
CA PRO A 820 21.02 -1.78 -16.10
C PRO A 820 21.76 -3.09 -16.38
N ASN A 821 22.75 -3.44 -15.56
CA ASN A 821 23.47 -4.72 -15.63
C ASN A 821 22.76 -5.86 -14.87
N GLY A 822 21.75 -5.55 -14.06
CA GLY A 822 20.89 -6.53 -13.38
C GLY A 822 19.59 -5.89 -12.87
N ALA A 823 18.65 -6.70 -12.37
CA ALA A 823 17.36 -6.22 -11.87
C ALA A 823 17.47 -5.28 -10.64
N SER A 824 18.61 -5.31 -9.93
CA SER A 824 18.92 -4.42 -8.81
C SER A 824 19.76 -3.20 -9.21
N ASP A 825 20.24 -3.12 -10.45
CA ASP A 825 20.99 -1.96 -10.96
C ASP A 825 20.04 -0.94 -11.58
N PHE A 826 19.50 -0.04 -10.75
CA PHE A 826 18.58 1.00 -11.19
C PHE A 826 18.80 2.31 -10.43
N GLU A 827 18.53 3.43 -11.08
CA GLU A 827 18.35 4.72 -10.41
C GLU A 827 16.89 4.88 -10.01
N ILE A 828 15.96 4.48 -10.89
CA ILE A 828 14.52 4.43 -10.62
C ILE A 828 13.94 3.13 -11.20
N GLU A 829 12.89 2.61 -10.57
CA GLU A 829 12.16 1.44 -11.03
C GLU A 829 10.68 1.70 -11.20
N ALA A 830 10.03 0.91 -12.06
CA ALA A 830 8.58 0.77 -12.09
C ALA A 830 8.20 -0.72 -12.13
N LEU A 831 7.19 -1.10 -11.36
CA LEU A 831 6.64 -2.45 -11.35
C LEU A 831 5.36 -2.50 -12.19
N ILE A 832 5.30 -3.48 -13.08
CA ILE A 832 4.17 -3.78 -13.94
C ILE A 832 3.58 -5.10 -13.46
N LEU A 833 2.30 -5.07 -13.07
CA LEU A 833 1.58 -6.23 -12.54
C LEU A 833 0.69 -6.88 -13.62
N PRO A 834 0.56 -8.21 -13.64
CA PRO A 834 -0.16 -8.94 -14.68
C PRO A 834 -1.64 -8.56 -14.74
N ASP A 835 -2.34 -8.52 -13.60
CA ASP A 835 -3.78 -8.20 -13.56
C ASP A 835 -4.08 -6.78 -14.06
N LYS A 836 -3.19 -5.83 -13.75
CA LYS A 836 -3.33 -4.45 -14.24
C LYS A 836 -3.10 -4.38 -15.74
N TYR A 837 -2.05 -5.04 -16.23
CA TYR A 837 -1.73 -5.08 -17.65
C TYR A 837 -2.82 -5.78 -18.47
N ALA A 838 -3.43 -6.84 -17.93
CA ALA A 838 -4.53 -7.57 -18.58
C ALA A 838 -5.82 -6.72 -18.69
N ARG A 839 -6.11 -5.89 -17.68
CA ARG A 839 -7.25 -4.95 -17.73
C ARG A 839 -7.02 -3.78 -18.67
N ASP A 840 -5.84 -3.19 -18.62
CA ASP A 840 -5.54 -1.92 -19.31
C ASP A 840 -5.03 -2.15 -20.75
N GLY A 841 -4.56 -3.37 -21.07
CA GLY A 841 -3.96 -3.74 -22.35
C GLY A 841 -2.58 -3.14 -22.62
N ASN A 842 -2.05 -2.34 -21.69
CA ASN A 842 -0.74 -1.68 -21.78
C ASN A 842 -0.19 -1.38 -20.37
N ALA A 843 1.09 -1.00 -20.30
CA ALA A 843 1.73 -0.53 -19.08
C ALA A 843 2.26 0.89 -19.26
N ARG A 844 1.85 1.82 -18.40
CA ARG A 844 2.39 3.18 -18.37
C ARG A 844 3.52 3.29 -17.34
N ILE A 845 4.72 3.64 -17.78
CA ILE A 845 5.88 3.94 -16.91
C ILE A 845 6.27 5.42 -17.03
N LYS A 846 6.60 6.06 -15.90
CA LYS A 846 7.10 7.44 -15.90
C LYS A 846 8.60 7.43 -16.20
N LEU A 847 9.04 8.27 -17.14
CA LEU A 847 10.45 8.42 -17.49
C LEU A 847 11.05 9.57 -16.68
N PRO A 848 11.94 9.26 -15.73
CA PRO A 848 12.45 10.26 -14.79
C PRO A 848 13.53 11.15 -15.37
N PHE A 849 14.10 10.78 -16.53
CA PHE A 849 15.18 11.51 -17.16
C PHE A 849 14.85 11.84 -18.62
N PRO A 850 15.32 12.98 -19.16
CA PRO A 850 15.13 13.35 -20.56
C PRO A 850 15.65 12.31 -21.55
N ARG A 851 16.68 11.55 -21.16
CA ARG A 851 17.09 10.30 -21.82
C ARG A 851 17.19 9.23 -20.75
N THR A 852 16.41 8.16 -20.91
CA THR A 852 16.28 7.07 -19.96
C THR A 852 16.62 5.74 -20.65
N TYR A 853 17.60 5.01 -20.13
CA TYR A 853 17.86 3.62 -20.48
C TYR A 853 17.01 2.73 -19.58
N VAL A 854 16.01 2.08 -20.18
CA VAL A 854 15.09 1.17 -19.48
C VAL A 854 15.48 -0.27 -19.80
N LYS A 855 15.51 -1.15 -18.81
CA LYS A 855 15.61 -2.60 -19.03
C LYS A 855 14.48 -3.32 -18.30
N LEU A 856 13.70 -4.09 -19.05
CA LEU A 856 12.54 -4.82 -18.57
C LEU A 856 12.97 -6.21 -18.10
N TYR A 857 12.94 -6.46 -16.80
CA TYR A 857 13.23 -7.75 -16.18
C TYR A 857 11.94 -8.47 -15.80
N CYS A 858 11.79 -9.73 -16.20
CA CYS A 858 10.68 -10.58 -15.77
C CYS A 858 11.03 -11.22 -14.43
N LEU A 859 10.17 -11.05 -13.43
CA LEU A 859 10.38 -11.58 -12.08
C LEU A 859 9.51 -12.81 -11.86
N TYR A 860 10.14 -13.92 -11.48
CA TYR A 860 9.50 -15.22 -11.25
C TYR A 860 9.57 -15.61 -9.76
N GLY A 861 9.25 -14.65 -8.90
CA GLY A 861 9.18 -14.84 -7.45
C GLY A 861 10.53 -15.28 -6.88
N ALA A 862 10.51 -16.38 -6.13
CA ALA A 862 11.72 -16.96 -5.54
C ALA A 862 12.76 -17.46 -6.57
N LYS A 863 12.38 -17.63 -7.85
CA LYS A 863 13.31 -18.07 -8.89
C LYS A 863 14.25 -16.96 -9.38
N GLY A 864 13.96 -15.69 -9.06
CA GLY A 864 14.78 -14.54 -9.48
C GLY A 864 14.30 -13.91 -10.78
N SER A 865 15.23 -13.29 -11.52
CA SER A 865 14.92 -12.48 -12.71
C SER A 865 15.46 -13.07 -14.02
N SER A 866 14.82 -12.72 -15.13
CA SER A 866 15.34 -12.94 -16.48
C SER A 866 16.58 -12.07 -16.80
N GLN A 867 17.14 -12.22 -18.01
CA GLN A 867 18.29 -11.41 -18.49
C GLN A 867 17.90 -9.97 -18.83
N GLY A 868 16.64 -9.75 -19.21
CA GLY A 868 16.01 -8.46 -19.37
C GLY A 868 16.14 -7.87 -20.77
N VAL A 869 15.12 -7.14 -21.22
CA VAL A 869 15.05 -6.50 -22.55
C VAL A 869 15.29 -5.00 -22.44
N GLY A 870 16.31 -4.48 -23.14
CA GLY A 870 16.69 -3.08 -23.12
C GLY A 870 15.92 -2.18 -24.10
N LEU A 871 15.53 -0.98 -23.67
CA LEU A 871 14.89 0.09 -24.42
C LEU A 871 15.57 1.44 -24.12
N SER A 872 15.86 2.25 -25.13
CA SER A 872 16.37 3.63 -24.95
C SER A 872 15.27 4.64 -25.27
N LEU A 873 14.83 5.43 -24.29
CA LEU A 873 13.65 6.32 -24.37
C LEU A 873 13.99 7.76 -23.97
N SER A 874 13.19 8.75 -24.38
CA SER A 874 13.43 10.17 -24.06
C SER A 874 12.15 10.96 -23.69
N SER A 875 12.15 11.67 -22.55
CA SER A 875 11.02 12.46 -22.03
C SER A 875 11.22 13.99 -22.17
N LYS A 876 10.14 14.76 -22.37
CA LYS A 876 10.17 16.20 -22.69
C LYS A 876 10.22 17.15 -21.47
N GLY A 877 11.08 16.91 -20.47
CA GLY A 877 11.04 17.66 -19.19
C GLY A 877 12.32 18.43 -18.80
N ASP A 878 12.56 19.60 -19.41
CA ASP A 878 13.19 20.80 -18.79
C ASP A 878 13.37 21.89 -19.86
N VAL A 879 12.35 22.73 -20.07
CA VAL A 879 12.38 23.83 -21.04
C VAL A 879 12.37 25.19 -20.31
N PRO A 880 13.18 26.19 -20.73
CA PRO A 880 13.20 27.50 -20.09
C PRO A 880 11.83 28.20 -20.05
N VAL A 881 11.54 28.90 -18.95
CA VAL A 881 10.24 29.55 -18.71
C VAL A 881 10.27 31.03 -19.06
N ILE A 882 9.37 31.47 -19.94
CA ILE A 882 9.13 32.85 -20.32
C ILE A 882 7.89 33.35 -19.58
N ARG A 883 8.05 34.26 -18.62
CA ARG A 883 6.97 34.97 -17.94
C ARG A 883 6.76 36.32 -18.61
N TYR A 884 5.53 36.85 -18.58
CA TYR A 884 5.30 38.23 -18.96
C TYR A 884 4.30 38.92 -18.03
N SER A 885 4.31 40.24 -18.02
CA SER A 885 3.36 41.07 -17.26
C SER A 885 2.98 42.30 -18.07
N PHE A 886 1.85 42.92 -17.73
CA PHE A 886 1.36 44.13 -18.39
C PHE A 886 1.30 45.28 -17.39
N SER A 887 1.79 46.46 -17.78
CA SER A 887 1.63 47.69 -17.01
C SER A 887 1.00 48.78 -17.90
N ASN A 888 -0.08 49.40 -17.42
CA ASN A 888 -0.76 50.47 -18.15
C ASN A 888 -0.17 51.83 -17.78
N SER A 889 -0.11 52.74 -18.76
CA SER A 889 0.11 54.16 -18.50
C SER A 889 -1.11 54.80 -17.84
N LEU A 890 -0.90 55.86 -17.05
CA LEU A 890 -1.93 56.59 -16.27
C LEU A 890 -3.15 57.06 -17.08
N LEU A 891 -3.00 57.21 -18.41
CA LEU A 891 -4.06 57.67 -19.33
C LEU A 891 -4.65 56.53 -20.20
N GLY A 892 -4.31 55.26 -19.95
CA GLY A 892 -4.89 54.08 -20.64
C GLY A 892 -4.54 53.92 -22.13
N ARG A 893 -3.88 54.90 -22.75
CA ARG A 893 -3.54 54.91 -24.20
C ARG A 893 -2.32 54.07 -24.57
N LYS A 894 -1.54 53.57 -23.60
CA LYS A 894 -0.37 52.71 -23.83
C LYS A 894 -0.26 51.64 -22.75
N CYS A 895 0.12 50.43 -23.13
CA CYS A 895 0.44 49.32 -22.24
C CYS A 895 1.85 48.80 -22.54
N THR A 896 2.64 48.53 -21.51
CA THR A 896 3.96 47.90 -21.67
C THR A 896 3.86 46.43 -21.28
N CYS A 897 4.19 45.53 -22.20
CA CYS A 897 4.38 44.12 -21.92
C CYS A 897 5.84 43.89 -21.51
N LYS A 898 6.09 43.51 -20.25
CA LYS A 898 7.41 43.15 -19.76
C LYS A 898 7.54 41.63 -19.74
N ILE A 899 8.50 41.11 -20.49
CA ILE A 899 8.83 39.69 -20.60
C ILE A 899 10.07 39.41 -19.76
N THR A 900 10.05 38.35 -18.96
CA THR A 900 11.14 37.89 -18.10
C THR A 900 11.38 36.41 -18.34
N VAL A 901 12.63 36.01 -18.56
CA VAL A 901 13.00 34.62 -18.84
C VAL A 901 13.76 34.03 -17.66
N SER A 902 13.47 32.79 -17.28
CA SER A 902 14.20 32.05 -16.24
C SER A 902 15.36 31.24 -16.84
N GLY A 903 16.51 31.23 -16.16
CA GLY A 903 17.69 30.48 -16.58
C GLY A 903 18.58 31.27 -17.55
N ASP A 904 19.68 30.65 -17.97
CA ASP A 904 20.71 31.28 -18.81
C ASP A 904 20.38 31.13 -20.30
N VAL A 905 19.33 31.81 -20.75
CA VAL A 905 18.82 31.77 -22.13
C VAL A 905 19.47 32.86 -22.97
N LYS A 906 20.31 32.47 -23.94
CA LYS A 906 21.05 33.41 -24.81
C LYS A 906 20.19 34.03 -25.91
N GLU A 907 19.16 33.31 -26.36
CA GLU A 907 18.28 33.72 -27.46
C GLU A 907 16.83 33.28 -27.21
N ILE A 908 15.88 34.16 -27.51
CA ILE A 908 14.44 33.89 -27.38
C ILE A 908 13.78 33.76 -28.77
N PRO A 909 12.79 32.87 -28.92
CA PRO A 909 12.10 32.68 -30.19
C PRO A 909 11.15 33.85 -30.50
N ALA A 910 10.72 33.92 -31.77
CA ALA A 910 9.74 34.91 -32.20
C ALA A 910 8.37 34.69 -31.52
N MET A 911 7.77 35.77 -31.03
CA MET A 911 6.50 35.75 -30.30
C MET A 911 5.52 36.77 -30.89
N ILE A 912 4.23 36.54 -30.66
CA ILE A 912 3.14 37.41 -31.14
C ILE A 912 2.18 37.70 -30.00
N LEU A 913 1.89 38.98 -29.77
CA LEU A 913 0.94 39.44 -28.76
C LEU A 913 -0.42 39.65 -29.42
N ARG A 914 -1.44 38.94 -28.93
CA ARG A 914 -2.83 39.02 -29.40
C ARG A 914 -3.72 39.71 -28.38
N GLY A 915 -4.74 40.41 -28.84
CA GLY A 915 -5.74 41.03 -27.97
C GLY A 915 -7.16 41.04 -28.51
N ASP A 916 -8.12 41.05 -27.59
CA ASP A 916 -9.57 41.13 -27.83
C ASP A 916 -10.26 41.84 -26.64
N ASP A 917 -11.31 42.62 -26.91
CA ASP A 917 -12.06 43.37 -25.91
C ASP A 917 -13.22 42.58 -25.29
N ARG A 918 -13.60 41.43 -25.86
CA ARG A 918 -14.74 40.60 -25.41
C ARG A 918 -14.32 39.42 -24.54
N SER A 919 -13.20 38.77 -24.85
CA SER A 919 -12.73 37.57 -24.14
C SER A 919 -11.22 37.38 -24.28
N MET A 920 -10.61 36.51 -23.47
CA MET A 920 -9.17 36.23 -23.56
C MET A 920 -8.84 35.44 -24.84
N PRO A 921 -7.92 35.90 -25.70
CA PRO A 921 -7.47 35.10 -26.84
C PRO A 921 -6.87 33.78 -26.38
N LEU A 922 -7.40 32.65 -26.83
CA LEU A 922 -6.97 31.31 -26.39
C LEU A 922 -5.96 30.65 -27.35
N LYS A 923 -5.85 31.13 -28.60
CA LYS A 923 -4.94 30.62 -29.65
C LYS A 923 -4.24 31.78 -30.36
N SER A 924 -3.07 31.54 -30.96
CA SER A 924 -2.29 32.56 -31.69
C SER A 924 -2.98 33.13 -32.93
N THR A 925 -4.04 32.47 -33.42
CA THR A 925 -4.85 32.90 -34.57
C THR A 925 -6.12 33.66 -34.16
N LEU A 926 -6.46 33.69 -32.87
CA LEU A 926 -7.65 34.36 -32.35
C LEU A 926 -7.30 35.76 -31.83
N GLY A 927 -8.18 36.73 -32.10
CA GLY A 927 -7.97 38.14 -31.74
C GLY A 927 -7.05 38.92 -32.69
N LYS A 928 -6.95 40.23 -32.46
CA LYS A 928 -6.15 41.14 -33.28
C LYS A 928 -4.66 41.04 -32.89
N THR A 929 -3.75 41.01 -33.87
CA THR A 929 -2.30 41.20 -33.61
C THR A 929 -2.07 42.60 -33.06
N LEU A 930 -1.56 42.67 -31.83
CA LEU A 930 -1.21 43.92 -31.18
C LEU A 930 0.26 44.26 -31.38
N GLU A 931 1.14 43.26 -31.36
CA GLU A 931 2.58 43.43 -31.60
C GLU A 931 3.22 42.09 -32.01
N GLU A 932 4.27 42.15 -32.83
CA GLU A 932 5.13 41.02 -33.16
C GLU A 932 6.53 41.25 -32.61
N ILE A 933 7.08 40.24 -31.94
CA ILE A 933 8.38 40.28 -31.28
C ILE A 933 9.29 39.31 -32.02
N PRO A 934 10.28 39.79 -32.78
CA PRO A 934 11.17 38.91 -33.54
C PRO A 934 12.06 38.08 -32.58
N ALA A 935 12.57 36.96 -33.09
CA ALA A 935 13.60 36.20 -32.41
C ALA A 935 14.83 37.09 -32.21
N GLN A 936 15.38 37.11 -31.00
CA GLN A 936 16.48 38.02 -30.66
C GLN A 936 17.31 37.52 -29.48
N GLN A 937 18.57 37.95 -29.43
CA GLN A 937 19.44 37.72 -28.28
C GLN A 937 19.01 38.58 -27.07
N MET A 938 19.01 37.98 -25.90
CA MET A 938 18.59 38.64 -24.66
C MET A 938 19.74 39.46 -24.05
N LYS A 939 19.54 40.77 -23.85
CA LYS A 939 20.42 41.62 -23.04
C LYS A 939 20.00 41.56 -21.56
N GLY A 940 20.33 40.45 -20.89
CA GLY A 940 19.91 40.16 -19.52
C GLY A 940 18.55 39.43 -19.46
N TYR A 941 17.92 39.35 -18.29
CA TYR A 941 16.74 38.50 -18.07
C TYR A 941 15.39 39.12 -18.46
N ASN A 942 15.36 40.36 -18.99
CA ASN A 942 14.12 41.10 -19.24
C ASN A 942 14.10 41.76 -20.63
N LEU A 943 12.93 41.73 -21.27
CA LEU A 943 12.60 42.46 -22.50
C LEU A 943 11.30 43.26 -22.28
N ALA A 944 11.20 44.49 -22.78
CA ALA A 944 10.01 45.32 -22.66
C ALA A 944 9.51 45.77 -24.04
N VAL A 945 8.21 45.60 -24.28
CA VAL A 945 7.55 45.89 -25.55
C VAL A 945 6.36 46.80 -25.30
N THR A 946 6.27 47.93 -26.02
CA THR A 946 5.23 48.95 -25.79
C THR A 946 4.11 48.86 -26.83
N VAL A 947 2.90 48.57 -26.39
CA VAL A 947 1.69 48.52 -27.21
C VAL A 947 0.96 49.86 -27.15
N ARG A 948 0.75 50.49 -28.31
CA ARG A 948 0.11 51.82 -28.44
C ARG A 948 -1.42 51.80 -28.47
N SER A 949 -2.04 50.62 -28.60
CA SER A 949 -3.50 50.46 -28.59
C SER A 949 -3.87 49.12 -27.93
N PRO A 950 -3.75 49.02 -26.59
CA PRO A 950 -3.99 47.77 -25.87
C PRO A 950 -5.48 47.39 -25.86
N ALA A 951 -5.75 46.08 -25.92
CA ALA A 951 -7.09 45.52 -25.73
C ALA A 951 -7.35 45.18 -24.25
N LYS A 952 -8.63 45.01 -23.85
CA LYS A 952 -8.99 44.62 -22.46
C LYS A 952 -8.42 43.26 -22.04
N HIS A 953 -8.30 42.33 -22.98
CA HIS A 953 -7.67 41.03 -22.78
C HIS A 953 -6.54 40.83 -23.78
N MET A 954 -5.34 40.49 -23.30
CA MET A 954 -4.14 40.35 -24.13
C MET A 954 -3.36 39.11 -23.70
N LYS A 955 -2.89 38.32 -24.66
CA LYS A 955 -2.11 37.09 -24.43
C LYS A 955 -0.98 36.94 -25.45
N LEU A 956 0.18 36.53 -24.97
CA LEU A 956 1.37 36.29 -25.77
C LEU A 956 1.38 34.83 -26.26
N PHE A 957 1.92 34.59 -27.45
CA PHE A 957 2.07 33.27 -28.08
C PHE A 957 3.41 33.17 -28.80
N PHE A 958 3.93 31.96 -29.05
CA PHE A 958 5.02 31.75 -30.01
C PHE A 958 4.51 31.85 -31.45
N VAL A 959 5.34 32.36 -32.34
CA VAL A 959 5.05 32.41 -33.78
C VAL A 959 5.14 31.02 -34.39
N ASP A 960 6.18 30.24 -34.05
CA ASP A 960 6.30 28.82 -34.38
C ASP A 960 5.69 27.97 -33.24
N PRO A 961 4.62 27.18 -33.49
CA PRO A 961 4.04 26.29 -32.49
C PRO A 961 5.03 25.27 -31.91
N GLU A 962 6.05 24.86 -32.68
CA GLU A 962 7.06 23.89 -32.25
C GLU A 962 7.96 24.44 -31.12
N ASP A 963 8.04 25.76 -30.96
CA ASP A 963 8.80 26.36 -29.85
C ASP A 963 8.14 26.15 -28.49
N ASN A 964 6.86 25.74 -28.45
CA ASN A 964 6.24 25.22 -27.22
C ASN A 964 6.90 23.91 -26.75
N ASN A 965 7.64 23.21 -27.61
CA ASN A 965 8.45 22.04 -27.24
C ASN A 965 9.81 22.43 -26.65
N LYS A 966 10.25 23.69 -26.79
CA LYS A 966 11.56 24.19 -26.37
C LYS A 966 11.50 25.23 -25.25
N TYR A 967 10.35 25.89 -25.06
CA TYR A 967 10.13 26.95 -24.08
C TYR A 967 8.72 26.86 -23.47
N ARG A 968 8.56 27.30 -22.23
CA ARG A 968 7.26 27.39 -21.54
C ARG A 968 6.83 28.83 -21.34
N LEU A 969 5.68 29.22 -21.89
CA LEU A 969 5.13 30.58 -21.75
C LEU A 969 4.11 30.67 -20.59
N LEU A 970 4.34 31.54 -19.61
CA LEU A 970 3.48 31.75 -18.44
C LEU A 970 2.73 33.09 -18.48
N HIS A 971 1.40 33.02 -18.46
CA HIS A 971 0.51 34.19 -18.44
C HIS A 971 0.42 34.80 -17.02
N PRO A 972 0.44 36.13 -16.86
CA PRO A 972 0.19 36.79 -15.57
C PRO A 972 -1.26 36.59 -15.10
N LEU A 973 -1.46 36.06 -13.90
CA LEU A 973 -2.77 36.02 -13.24
C LEU A 973 -3.17 37.44 -12.81
N ARG A 974 -4.42 37.87 -13.04
CA ARG A 974 -4.93 39.13 -12.46
C ARG A 974 -4.88 39.00 -10.94
N ARG A 975 -4.03 39.81 -10.27
CA ARG A 975 -4.02 39.91 -8.80
C ARG A 975 -5.34 40.53 -8.35
N HIS A 976 -6.14 39.78 -7.61
CA HIS A 976 -7.09 40.38 -6.68
C HIS A 976 -6.27 41.07 -5.58
N SER A 977 -6.48 42.36 -5.45
CA SER A 977 -6.11 43.16 -4.30
C SER A 977 -6.82 42.63 -3.05
N SER A 978 -6.07 42.07 -2.12
CA SER A 978 -6.48 41.95 -0.71
C SER A 978 -5.26 42.34 0.15
N PRO A 979 -5.46 43.15 1.20
CA PRO A 979 -4.40 43.58 2.10
C PRO A 979 -4.04 42.45 3.09
N ASP A 980 -2.87 42.61 3.71
CA ASP A 980 -2.36 41.87 4.87
C ASP A 980 -1.63 40.54 4.63
N LEU A 981 -0.30 40.67 4.53
CA LEU A 981 0.66 39.76 5.16
C LEU A 981 1.71 40.64 5.87
N PRO A 982 2.02 40.43 7.16
CA PRO A 982 3.08 41.16 7.85
C PRO A 982 4.46 40.74 7.32
N THR A 983 5.41 41.67 7.42
CA THR A 983 6.85 41.53 7.16
C THR A 983 7.50 40.30 7.76
#